data_AF-A0A074XJ69-F1
#
_entry.id   AF-A0A074XJ69-F1
#
_cell.length_a   1.000
_cell.length_b   1.000
_cell.length_c   1.000
_cell.angle_alpha   90.00
_cell.angle_beta   90.00
_cell.angle_gamma   90.00
#
_symmetry.space_group_name_H-M   'P 1'
#
loop_
_entity.id
_entity.type
_entity.pdbx_description
1 polymer ?
#
loop_
_entity_poly.entity_id
_entity_poly.type
_entity_poly.pdbx_seq_one_letter_code
_entity_poly.pdbx_strand_id
1 'polypeptide(L)'
;MNNNNTPNMPGLKVVALISGGKDSFFSILHCHANGHEVVALANLHPPAQDGERSEDIDSYMYQTIGHTVIPLYEQALGLPLYRQEIWGEAVDQNKSYASPNTAQSVEQDETESLVPLLRKVMAEHPEVNAVSTGAILSDYQRTRVESVAIRLGLVPLSYLWQYPFLPPYAETSLLDDMAAAGQDARIIKVASGGLDDSFLWENVASFRTKTKLVRAMERFGIIGDGAALGEGGEFETLAVDGPWPLWKNSIQIEDEDRLVVTGEAGAASLKIKTASLVPKEPSSDFSYEQLRKPTTLDDKFATLGSQIDDTTEHKSTSDELAVGTEALSTTSGWIIQKTDTSTIISNAMAEGATAGEQMSNIMTRLTKDRKINPSSIAFTTILLRDMSTFGSVNQAYGSHFTTPNPPARVTIACGSSLPNNTHVSLSTIILNDEVASQKQGLHVQSRSYWAPANIGPYSQAIVMPSSAPSSLPQQIHIAGQIPLHAPTMEFPTQGDMSPAKHFTTQAILALQHLWRIGQIMHVSDFLGAVAFISASSPVSASSRVHTAIKAWNLAHEKPAVDDQDEDEESADIDLWDRVHGQQFGNGSAATTYTQRKDIGAKGESVPPCFVAEVESLPRDAPVEWASTGVRYAGEIEVKEIVEDVCTRQTLNIKSGLEEVEIAGWIAVNSVDALEKVEVPASYVCTVYTTQILPGAWVKERQPTIVPCYRLWNGQGQRVAAVVAYRQQ
;
A
#
# COMPACT_ATOMS: atom_id res chain seq x y z
N MET A 1 -36.75 9.92 11.29
CA MET A 1 -36.55 8.46 11.28
C MET A 1 -36.57 8.01 9.82
N ASN A 2 -35.44 8.10 9.12
CA ASN A 2 -35.26 7.50 7.79
C ASN A 2 -34.07 6.54 7.92
N ASN A 3 -34.37 5.26 8.10
CA ASN A 3 -33.39 4.18 7.98
C ASN A 3 -33.09 4.01 6.49
N ASN A 4 -32.00 4.63 6.01
CA ASN A 4 -31.37 4.23 4.76
C ASN A 4 -30.65 2.90 5.02
N ASN A 5 -31.39 1.80 4.87
CA ASN A 5 -30.83 0.44 4.78
C ASN A 5 -30.10 0.30 3.43
N THR A 6 -28.88 0.80 3.33
CA THR A 6 -27.88 0.11 2.50
C THR A 6 -27.65 -1.27 3.12
N PRO A 7 -27.65 -2.37 2.36
CA PRO A 7 -27.35 -3.68 2.93
C PRO A 7 -25.92 -3.65 3.45
N ASN A 8 -25.76 -3.49 4.77
CA ASN A 8 -24.48 -3.69 5.42
C ASN A 8 -24.04 -5.11 5.08
N MET A 9 -22.90 -5.28 4.43
CA MET A 9 -22.31 -6.60 4.30
C MET A 9 -22.19 -7.20 5.71
N PRO A 10 -22.52 -8.48 5.90
CA PRO A 10 -22.39 -9.11 7.19
C PRO A 10 -20.93 -9.00 7.67
N GLY A 11 -20.77 -8.66 8.94
CA GLY A 11 -19.46 -8.63 9.58
C GLY A 11 -18.71 -9.94 9.39
N LEU A 12 -17.39 -9.85 9.25
CA LEU A 12 -16.53 -11.04 9.21
C LEU A 12 -16.53 -11.74 10.58
N LYS A 13 -16.34 -13.05 10.56
CA LYS A 13 -16.11 -13.88 11.75
C LYS A 13 -14.62 -14.10 11.89
N VAL A 14 -14.04 -13.52 12.91
CA VAL A 14 -12.61 -13.27 13.03
C VAL A 14 -12.00 -14.17 14.09
N VAL A 15 -10.90 -14.84 13.77
CA VAL A 15 -9.95 -15.34 14.76
C VAL A 15 -8.86 -14.28 14.99
N ALA A 16 -8.64 -13.88 16.23
CA ALA A 16 -7.63 -12.90 16.58
C ALA A 16 -6.33 -13.57 16.99
N LEU A 17 -5.22 -13.26 16.31
CA LEU A 17 -3.89 -13.66 16.75
C LEU A 17 -3.47 -12.78 17.93
N ILE A 18 -3.21 -13.41 19.07
CA ILE A 18 -2.79 -12.71 20.29
C ILE A 18 -1.38 -13.10 20.72
N SER A 19 -0.61 -12.09 21.14
CA SER A 19 0.70 -12.24 21.75
C SER A 19 0.69 -11.97 23.25
N GLY A 20 -0.41 -11.39 23.76
CA GLY A 20 -0.49 -10.83 25.10
C GLY A 20 -0.18 -9.33 25.16
N GLY A 21 0.45 -8.77 24.14
CA GLY A 21 0.80 -7.36 24.08
C GLY A 21 -0.35 -6.42 23.66
N LYS A 22 -0.12 -5.11 23.86
CA LYS A 22 -1.06 -4.01 23.59
C LYS A 22 -1.69 -4.07 22.21
N ASP A 23 -0.94 -4.44 21.19
CA ASP A 23 -1.36 -4.26 19.80
C ASP A 23 -2.40 -5.28 19.39
N SER A 24 -2.24 -6.52 19.87
CA SER A 24 -3.17 -7.61 19.57
C SER A 24 -4.59 -7.31 20.08
N PHE A 25 -4.73 -6.80 21.31
CA PHE A 25 -6.03 -6.46 21.89
C PHE A 25 -6.61 -5.16 21.32
N PHE A 26 -5.77 -4.19 20.99
CA PHE A 26 -6.25 -2.98 20.34
C PHE A 26 -6.76 -3.26 18.91
N SER A 27 -6.11 -4.18 18.20
CA SER A 27 -6.58 -4.66 16.90
C SER A 27 -7.95 -5.38 16.99
N ILE A 28 -8.23 -6.11 18.08
CA ILE A 28 -9.56 -6.70 18.34
C ILE A 28 -10.63 -5.59 18.48
N LEU A 29 -10.33 -4.50 19.19
CA LEU A 29 -11.26 -3.36 19.30
C LEU A 29 -11.59 -2.78 17.91
N HIS A 30 -10.59 -2.65 17.04
CA HIS A 30 -10.82 -2.19 15.67
C HIS A 30 -11.58 -3.20 14.81
N CYS A 31 -11.44 -4.51 15.03
CA CYS A 31 -12.29 -5.49 14.35
C CYS A 31 -13.78 -5.23 14.66
N HIS A 32 -14.11 -5.05 15.93
CA HIS A 32 -15.48 -4.72 16.35
C HIS A 32 -15.94 -3.34 15.85
N ALA A 33 -15.06 -2.32 15.87
CA ALA A 33 -15.38 -0.97 15.37
C ALA A 33 -15.61 -0.90 13.85
N ASN A 34 -15.18 -1.93 13.11
CA ASN A 34 -15.50 -2.14 11.69
C ASN A 34 -16.65 -3.14 11.48
N GLY A 35 -17.41 -3.46 12.53
CA GLY A 35 -18.60 -4.29 12.47
C GLY A 35 -18.30 -5.79 12.31
N HIS A 36 -17.08 -6.25 12.62
CA HIS A 36 -16.74 -7.67 12.64
C HIS A 36 -16.95 -8.26 14.03
N GLU A 37 -17.02 -9.59 14.09
CA GLU A 37 -17.17 -10.34 15.33
C GLU A 37 -15.96 -11.23 15.53
N VAL A 38 -15.22 -11.01 16.63
CA VAL A 38 -14.15 -11.91 17.05
C VAL A 38 -14.76 -13.09 17.78
N VAL A 39 -14.54 -14.30 17.25
CA VAL A 39 -15.16 -15.54 17.76
C VAL A 39 -14.17 -16.43 18.51
N ALA A 40 -12.87 -16.27 18.27
CA ALA A 40 -11.82 -17.07 18.90
C ALA A 40 -10.50 -16.31 18.99
N LEU A 41 -9.68 -16.70 19.96
CA LEU A 41 -8.30 -16.25 20.13
C LEU A 41 -7.35 -17.37 19.69
N ALA A 42 -6.25 -17.00 19.05
CA ALA A 42 -5.22 -17.93 18.61
C ALA A 42 -3.84 -17.42 19.05
N ASN A 43 -3.02 -18.32 19.60
CA ASN A 43 -1.68 -17.99 20.08
C ASN A 43 -0.68 -19.10 19.73
N LEU A 44 0.48 -18.70 19.24
CA LEU A 44 1.65 -19.57 19.15
C LEU A 44 2.52 -19.42 20.38
N HIS A 45 3.13 -20.51 20.84
CA HIS A 45 3.99 -20.51 22.02
C HIS A 45 5.24 -21.38 21.86
N PRO A 46 6.32 -21.07 22.61
CA PRO A 46 7.51 -21.92 22.68
C PRO A 46 7.21 -23.38 23.06
N PRO A 47 7.97 -24.35 22.54
CA PRO A 47 7.97 -25.72 23.05
C PRO A 47 8.54 -25.78 24.48
N ALA A 48 8.16 -26.80 25.24
CA ALA A 48 8.76 -27.07 26.55
C ALA A 48 10.13 -27.73 26.39
N GLN A 49 11.19 -27.21 27.03
CA GLN A 49 12.52 -27.83 27.07
C GLN A 49 12.75 -28.43 28.48
N ASP A 50 13.01 -29.74 28.57
CA ASP A 50 13.36 -30.42 29.83
C ASP A 50 12.39 -30.20 31.01
N GLY A 51 11.09 -30.04 30.72
CA GLY A 51 10.05 -29.84 31.76
C GLY A 51 9.94 -28.40 32.26
N GLU A 52 10.81 -27.49 31.84
CA GLU A 52 10.67 -26.05 32.00
C GLU A 52 10.35 -25.41 30.64
N ARG A 53 9.38 -24.49 30.59
CA ARG A 53 9.13 -23.76 29.34
C ARG A 53 10.25 -22.74 29.16
N SER A 54 11.00 -22.84 28.06
CA SER A 54 11.96 -21.79 27.68
C SER A 54 11.20 -20.46 27.60
N GLU A 55 11.58 -19.50 28.45
CA GLU A 55 10.87 -18.21 28.57
C GLU A 55 11.24 -17.23 27.45
N ASP A 56 12.37 -17.46 26.76
CA ASP A 56 12.93 -16.54 25.78
C ASP A 56 13.49 -17.35 24.60
N ILE A 57 12.65 -17.57 23.59
CA ILE A 57 13.12 -17.89 22.24
C ILE A 57 13.14 -16.55 21.51
N ASP A 58 14.29 -16.17 20.96
CA ASP A 58 14.48 -14.98 20.13
C ASP A 58 13.72 -15.12 18.78
N SER A 59 12.38 -15.16 18.83
CA SER A 59 11.53 -15.18 17.64
C SER A 59 11.27 -13.75 17.15
N TYR A 60 11.52 -13.51 15.87
CA TYR A 60 11.18 -12.24 15.22
C TYR A 60 9.66 -12.05 15.06
N MET A 61 8.89 -13.13 15.15
CA MET A 61 7.46 -13.11 14.85
C MET A 61 6.57 -13.12 16.10
N TYR A 62 7.00 -13.76 17.21
CA TYR A 62 6.13 -14.03 18.35
C TYR A 62 6.71 -13.56 19.67
N GLN A 63 5.89 -12.87 20.46
CA GLN A 63 6.19 -12.55 21.85
C GLN A 63 6.20 -13.82 22.70
N THR A 64 7.30 -14.07 23.40
CA THR A 64 7.49 -15.26 24.26
C THR A 64 7.42 -14.91 25.76
N ILE A 65 7.70 -13.66 26.13
CA ILE A 65 7.63 -13.16 27.50
C ILE A 65 6.18 -12.91 27.92
N GLY A 66 5.85 -13.32 29.14
CA GLY A 66 4.49 -13.23 29.68
C GLY A 66 3.55 -14.35 29.21
N HIS A 67 4.05 -15.38 28.51
CA HIS A 67 3.22 -16.46 27.98
C HIS A 67 2.45 -17.27 29.05
N THR A 68 2.86 -17.17 30.32
CA THR A 68 2.19 -17.78 31.49
C THR A 68 0.81 -17.16 31.73
N VAL A 69 0.61 -15.89 31.34
CA VAL A 69 -0.65 -15.16 31.49
C VAL A 69 -1.62 -15.45 30.35
N ILE A 70 -1.12 -15.86 29.18
CA ILE A 70 -1.93 -16.07 27.97
C ILE A 70 -3.17 -16.95 28.19
N PRO A 71 -3.10 -18.09 28.90
CA PRO A 71 -4.29 -18.91 29.19
C PRO A 71 -5.43 -18.17 29.88
N LEU A 72 -5.13 -17.11 30.65
CA LEU A 72 -6.15 -16.34 31.36
C LEU A 72 -7.03 -15.51 30.42
N TYR A 73 -6.56 -15.18 29.21
CA TYR A 73 -7.35 -14.38 28.26
C TYR A 73 -8.64 -15.05 27.81
N GLU A 74 -8.71 -16.38 27.83
CA GLU A 74 -9.93 -17.11 27.52
C GLU A 74 -11.08 -16.68 28.43
N GLN A 75 -10.82 -16.66 29.74
CA GLN A 75 -11.79 -16.23 30.74
C GLN A 75 -11.86 -14.70 30.85
N ALA A 76 -10.74 -13.99 30.65
CA ALA A 76 -10.70 -12.53 30.71
C ALA A 76 -11.59 -11.90 29.63
N LEU A 77 -11.64 -12.48 28.43
CA LEU A 77 -12.44 -11.96 27.32
C LEU A 77 -13.74 -12.74 27.09
N GLY A 78 -13.85 -13.96 27.63
CA GLY A 78 -14.97 -14.85 27.34
C GLY A 78 -14.95 -15.39 25.91
N LEU A 79 -13.76 -15.58 25.35
CA LEU A 79 -13.54 -16.07 23.98
C LEU A 79 -12.66 -17.33 24.01
N PRO A 80 -12.99 -18.40 23.26
CA PRO A 80 -12.21 -19.64 23.27
C PRO A 80 -10.78 -19.39 22.79
N LEU A 81 -9.80 -19.99 23.48
CA LEU A 81 -8.38 -19.82 23.19
C LEU A 81 -7.77 -21.09 22.60
N TYR A 82 -7.21 -20.96 21.40
CA TYR A 82 -6.48 -22.01 20.72
C TYR A 82 -4.99 -21.74 20.77
N ARG A 83 -4.23 -22.74 21.23
CA ARG A 83 -2.78 -22.66 21.36
C ARG A 83 -2.10 -23.75 20.57
N GLN A 84 -0.95 -23.41 20.00
CA GLN A 84 -0.13 -24.31 19.19
C GLN A 84 1.36 -24.02 19.48
N GLU A 85 2.14 -25.09 19.58
CA GLU A 85 3.60 -24.97 19.73
C GLU A 85 4.23 -24.47 18.43
N ILE A 86 5.23 -23.61 18.56
CA ILE A 86 6.09 -23.19 17.46
C ILE A 86 7.05 -24.33 17.14
N TRP A 87 7.11 -24.69 15.86
CA TRP A 87 8.05 -25.68 15.33
C TRP A 87 9.06 -24.99 14.41
N GLY A 88 10.28 -25.51 14.36
CA GLY A 88 11.32 -24.99 13.47
C GLY A 88 11.90 -23.65 13.92
N GLU A 89 12.48 -22.93 12.96
CA GLU A 89 13.18 -21.65 13.14
C GLU A 89 12.69 -20.63 12.09
N ALA A 90 13.15 -19.39 12.19
CA ALA A 90 12.91 -18.36 11.17
C ALA A 90 13.74 -18.65 9.90
N VAL A 91 13.23 -19.54 9.04
CA VAL A 91 13.90 -20.00 7.80
C VAL A 91 13.93 -18.91 6.74
N ASP A 92 12.77 -18.35 6.38
CA ASP A 92 12.72 -17.17 5.54
C ASP A 92 12.84 -15.93 6.44
N GLN A 93 13.92 -15.17 6.30
CA GLN A 93 14.14 -13.93 7.05
C GLN A 93 13.87 -12.68 6.20
N ASN A 94 13.39 -12.85 4.96
CA ASN A 94 13.08 -11.73 4.10
C ASN A 94 11.85 -10.95 4.58
N LYS A 95 11.79 -9.70 4.14
CA LYS A 95 10.65 -8.79 4.37
C LYS A 95 9.35 -9.34 3.78
N SER A 96 9.40 -9.90 2.57
CA SER A 96 8.27 -10.58 1.92
C SER A 96 8.41 -12.09 2.10
N TYR A 97 7.37 -12.75 2.60
CA TYR A 97 7.41 -14.17 2.92
C TYR A 97 7.06 -15.08 1.75
N ALA A 98 8.00 -15.95 1.35
CA ALA A 98 7.78 -16.99 0.35
C ALA A 98 7.35 -18.30 1.03
N SER A 99 6.13 -18.77 0.74
CA SER A 99 5.67 -20.03 1.32
C SER A 99 6.59 -21.20 0.92
N PRO A 100 6.91 -22.13 1.84
CA PRO A 100 7.79 -23.24 1.56
C PRO A 100 7.19 -24.17 0.49
N ASN A 101 8.05 -24.74 -0.36
CA ASN A 101 7.64 -25.55 -1.51
C ASN A 101 7.86 -27.06 -1.33
N THR A 102 8.47 -27.48 -0.21
CA THR A 102 8.66 -28.90 0.14
C THR A 102 8.11 -29.19 1.54
N ALA A 103 7.69 -30.44 1.78
CA ALA A 103 7.22 -30.86 3.10
C ALA A 103 8.28 -30.65 4.19
N GLN A 104 9.56 -30.91 3.88
CA GLN A 104 10.66 -30.70 4.81
C GLN A 104 10.83 -29.23 5.18
N SER A 105 10.74 -28.32 4.20
CA SER A 105 10.84 -26.88 4.48
C SER A 105 9.65 -26.35 5.28
N VAL A 106 8.47 -26.97 5.16
CA VAL A 106 7.29 -26.61 5.97
C VAL A 106 7.50 -26.96 7.45
N GLU A 107 8.11 -28.11 7.74
CA GLU A 107 8.37 -28.55 9.12
C GLU A 107 9.47 -27.74 9.82
N GLN A 108 10.27 -26.99 9.05
CA GLN A 108 11.40 -26.22 9.55
C GLN A 108 11.10 -24.73 9.78
N ASP A 109 9.99 -24.20 9.26
CA ASP A 109 9.69 -22.76 9.30
C ASP A 109 8.66 -22.44 10.40
N GLU A 110 9.04 -21.58 11.36
CA GLU A 110 8.16 -21.14 12.46
C GLU A 110 6.83 -20.57 11.98
N THR A 111 6.80 -19.93 10.81
CA THR A 111 5.60 -19.33 10.23
C THR A 111 4.53 -20.38 9.94
N GLU A 112 4.94 -21.57 9.50
CA GLU A 112 4.01 -22.63 9.10
C GLU A 112 3.31 -23.27 10.30
N SER A 113 3.76 -23.01 11.53
CA SER A 113 3.04 -23.37 12.76
C SER A 113 1.66 -22.68 12.87
N LEU A 114 1.44 -21.57 12.17
CA LEU A 114 0.13 -20.92 12.08
C LEU A 114 -0.90 -21.76 11.31
N VAL A 115 -0.46 -22.56 10.33
CA VAL A 115 -1.37 -23.36 9.50
C VAL A 115 -2.17 -24.39 10.31
N PRO A 116 -1.56 -25.29 11.11
CA PRO A 116 -2.31 -26.22 11.94
C PRO A 116 -3.14 -25.50 13.02
N LEU A 117 -2.65 -24.39 13.58
CA LEU A 117 -3.39 -23.59 14.56
C LEU A 117 -4.70 -23.07 13.96
N LEU A 118 -4.64 -22.39 12.82
CA LEU A 118 -5.83 -21.81 12.18
C LEU A 118 -6.76 -22.90 11.63
N ARG A 119 -6.24 -24.02 11.13
CA ARG A 119 -7.07 -25.18 10.75
C ARG A 119 -7.84 -25.75 11.94
N LYS A 120 -7.23 -25.81 13.13
CA LYS A 120 -7.90 -26.24 14.37
C LYS A 120 -9.04 -25.29 14.72
N VAL A 121 -8.80 -23.97 14.64
CA VAL A 121 -9.85 -22.96 14.88
C VAL A 121 -10.99 -23.10 13.87
N MET A 122 -10.69 -23.20 12.56
CA MET A 122 -11.71 -23.34 11.51
C MET A 122 -12.51 -24.63 11.62
N ALA A 123 -11.93 -25.71 12.18
CA ALA A 123 -12.64 -26.95 12.40
C ALA A 123 -13.69 -26.84 13.53
N GLU A 124 -13.35 -26.11 14.60
CA GLU A 124 -14.27 -25.86 15.73
C GLU A 124 -15.23 -24.69 15.45
N HIS A 125 -14.82 -23.75 14.60
CA HIS A 125 -15.59 -22.57 14.18
C HIS A 125 -15.65 -22.47 12.64
N PRO A 126 -16.49 -23.28 11.97
CA PRO A 126 -16.60 -23.29 10.50
C PRO A 126 -17.04 -21.95 9.89
N GLU A 127 -17.62 -21.05 10.69
CA GLU A 127 -18.02 -19.71 10.29
C GLU A 127 -16.84 -18.72 10.12
N VAL A 128 -15.66 -19.04 10.69
CA VAL A 128 -14.47 -18.17 10.61
C VAL A 128 -14.05 -17.96 9.16
N ASN A 129 -13.95 -16.69 8.77
CA ASN A 129 -13.58 -16.28 7.42
C ASN A 129 -12.52 -15.17 7.40
N ALA A 130 -11.98 -14.79 8.55
CA ALA A 130 -10.96 -13.76 8.67
C ALA A 130 -9.99 -14.02 9.85
N VAL A 131 -8.78 -13.49 9.74
CA VAL A 131 -7.76 -13.51 10.79
C VAL A 131 -7.25 -12.10 11.06
N SER A 132 -7.16 -11.71 12.33
CA SER A 132 -6.65 -10.41 12.74
C SER A 132 -5.24 -10.49 13.32
N THR A 133 -4.40 -9.51 13.00
CA THR A 133 -3.06 -9.31 13.56
C THR A 133 -2.90 -7.91 14.15
N GLY A 134 -1.98 -7.77 15.12
CA GLY A 134 -1.63 -6.51 15.76
C GLY A 134 -0.47 -5.75 15.11
N ALA A 135 0.10 -6.20 13.99
CA ALA A 135 1.27 -5.55 13.38
C ALA A 135 0.99 -4.06 13.03
N ILE A 136 1.85 -3.15 13.51
CA ILE A 136 1.73 -1.70 13.23
C ILE A 136 2.64 -1.31 12.05
N LEU A 137 3.95 -1.50 12.14
CA LEU A 137 4.90 -1.11 11.09
C LEU A 137 5.68 -2.30 10.52
N SER A 138 5.69 -3.43 11.23
CA SER A 138 6.36 -4.66 10.79
C SER A 138 5.72 -5.31 9.54
N ASP A 139 6.34 -5.09 8.38
CA ASP A 139 6.03 -5.83 7.14
C ASP A 139 6.38 -7.32 7.25
N TYR A 140 7.39 -7.66 8.05
CA TYR A 140 7.82 -9.05 8.29
C TYR A 140 6.66 -9.88 8.88
N GLN A 141 6.03 -9.37 9.94
CA GLN A 141 4.92 -10.05 10.59
C GLN A 141 3.66 -10.06 9.69
N ARG A 142 3.36 -8.92 9.05
CA ARG A 142 2.18 -8.77 8.18
C ARG A 142 2.19 -9.79 7.04
N THR A 143 3.27 -9.87 6.27
CA THR A 143 3.31 -10.70 5.05
C THR A 143 3.22 -12.20 5.36
N ARG A 144 3.73 -12.64 6.51
CA ARG A 144 3.62 -14.03 6.98
C ARG A 144 2.18 -14.41 7.31
N VAL A 145 1.49 -13.56 8.09
CA VAL A 145 0.07 -13.75 8.41
C VAL A 145 -0.79 -13.69 7.14
N GLU A 146 -0.54 -12.74 6.24
CA GLU A 146 -1.23 -12.64 4.95
C GLU A 146 -1.07 -13.92 4.11
N SER A 147 0.16 -14.43 3.98
CA SER A 147 0.44 -15.65 3.22
C SER A 147 -0.32 -16.87 3.77
N VAL A 148 -0.29 -17.07 5.08
CA VAL A 148 -1.03 -18.17 5.72
C VAL A 148 -2.54 -17.98 5.55
N ALA A 149 -3.06 -16.79 5.81
CA ALA A 149 -4.48 -16.47 5.72
C ALA A 149 -5.05 -16.76 4.32
N ILE A 150 -4.39 -16.24 3.29
CA ILE A 150 -4.84 -16.39 1.89
C ILE A 150 -4.81 -17.85 1.45
N ARG A 151 -3.79 -18.63 1.86
CA ARG A 151 -3.72 -20.09 1.57
C ARG A 151 -4.85 -20.88 2.24
N LEU A 152 -5.38 -20.38 3.35
CA LEU A 152 -6.51 -20.98 4.07
C LEU A 152 -7.87 -20.40 3.66
N GLY A 153 -7.91 -19.46 2.71
CA GLY A 153 -9.14 -18.80 2.29
C GLY A 153 -9.70 -17.80 3.30
N LEU A 154 -8.88 -17.32 4.24
CA LEU A 154 -9.24 -16.31 5.24
C LEU A 154 -8.87 -14.91 4.75
N VAL A 155 -9.68 -13.91 5.11
CA VAL A 155 -9.37 -12.50 4.90
C VAL A 155 -8.40 -12.02 5.99
N PRO A 156 -7.17 -11.57 5.65
CA PRO A 156 -6.27 -11.00 6.65
C PRO A 156 -6.70 -9.56 7.01
N LEU A 157 -6.72 -9.26 8.30
CA LEU A 157 -7.03 -7.94 8.87
C LEU A 157 -5.82 -7.42 9.64
N SER A 158 -5.33 -6.25 9.26
CA SER A 158 -4.17 -5.57 9.86
C SER A 158 -4.51 -4.10 10.07
N TYR A 159 -5.52 -3.83 10.89
CA TYR A 159 -6.07 -2.48 11.06
C TYR A 159 -5.06 -1.46 11.59
N LEU A 160 -4.07 -1.89 12.37
CA LEU A 160 -3.05 -1.01 12.92
C LEU A 160 -1.89 -0.76 11.94
N TRP A 161 -1.87 -1.43 10.79
CA TRP A 161 -0.75 -1.32 9.87
C TRP A 161 -0.66 0.10 9.28
N GLN A 162 0.49 0.73 9.44
CA GLN A 162 0.80 2.12 9.07
C GLN A 162 -0.02 3.20 9.81
N TYR A 163 -0.69 2.84 10.92
CA TYR A 163 -1.58 3.73 11.65
C TYR A 163 -0.94 5.05 12.15
N PRO A 164 0.33 5.08 12.62
CA PRO A 164 0.99 6.33 13.04
C PRO A 164 1.16 7.35 11.91
N PHE A 165 1.14 6.90 10.66
CA PHE A 165 1.25 7.75 9.47
C PHE A 165 -0.10 8.23 8.95
N LEU A 166 -1.18 8.03 9.71
CA LEU A 166 -2.52 8.52 9.42
C LEU A 166 -2.87 9.66 10.39
N PRO A 167 -3.82 10.56 10.04
CA PRO A 167 -4.24 11.64 10.93
C PRO A 167 -4.52 11.12 12.35
N PRO A 168 -4.04 11.81 13.41
CA PRO A 168 -3.40 13.14 13.43
C PRO A 168 -1.87 13.15 13.28
N TYR A 169 -1.26 12.06 12.78
CA TYR A 169 0.18 11.96 12.45
C TYR A 169 1.17 12.05 13.62
N ALA A 170 0.68 12.00 14.86
CA ALA A 170 1.55 11.98 16.03
C ALA A 170 2.03 10.55 16.31
N GLU A 171 3.34 10.41 16.56
CA GLU A 171 4.02 9.13 16.79
C GLU A 171 3.39 8.32 17.95
N THR A 172 2.93 9.01 19.00
CA THR A 172 2.31 8.41 20.18
C THR A 172 0.78 8.39 20.13
N SER A 173 0.16 8.87 19.05
CA SER A 173 -1.31 8.96 18.94
C SER A 173 -2.00 7.61 19.11
N LEU A 174 -1.36 6.52 18.68
CA LEU A 174 -1.90 5.17 18.89
C LEU A 174 -1.98 4.81 20.39
N LEU A 175 -1.00 5.23 21.19
CA LEU A 175 -1.04 5.06 22.65
C LEU A 175 -2.04 6.01 23.32
N ASP A 176 -2.26 7.21 22.76
CA ASP A 176 -3.37 8.08 23.19
C ASP A 176 -4.73 7.40 22.95
N ASP A 177 -4.91 6.79 21.79
CA ASP A 177 -6.14 6.07 21.45
C ASP A 177 -6.35 4.84 22.35
N MET A 178 -5.28 4.09 22.66
CA MET A 178 -5.33 2.99 23.62
C MET A 178 -5.73 3.47 25.02
N ALA A 179 -5.16 4.59 25.49
CA ALA A 179 -5.53 5.19 26.78
C ALA A 179 -7.00 5.65 26.78
N ALA A 180 -7.46 6.28 25.70
CA ALA A 180 -8.83 6.74 25.56
C ALA A 180 -9.84 5.58 25.51
N ALA A 181 -9.46 4.45 24.92
CA ALA A 181 -10.25 3.22 24.95
C ALA A 181 -10.26 2.52 26.33
N GLY A 182 -9.44 3.00 27.28
CA GLY A 182 -9.29 2.40 28.60
C GLY A 182 -8.47 1.10 28.59
N GLN A 183 -7.65 0.87 27.56
CA GLN A 183 -6.76 -0.28 27.52
C GLN A 183 -5.59 -0.09 28.50
N ASP A 184 -5.38 -1.07 29.39
CA ASP A 184 -4.26 -1.09 30.32
C ASP A 184 -3.26 -2.16 29.89
N ALA A 185 -2.12 -1.71 29.34
CA ALA A 185 -1.01 -2.57 28.96
C ALA A 185 0.26 -2.15 29.71
N ARG A 186 0.88 -3.12 30.37
CA ARG A 186 2.06 -2.94 31.22
C ARG A 186 3.32 -3.33 30.47
N ILE A 187 4.37 -2.52 30.59
CA ILE A 187 5.68 -2.86 30.02
C ILE A 187 6.25 -4.07 30.79
N ILE A 188 6.61 -5.14 30.09
CA ILE A 188 7.14 -6.38 30.69
C ILE A 188 8.55 -6.72 30.23
N LYS A 189 9.07 -6.04 29.21
CA LYS A 189 10.46 -6.14 28.75
C LYS A 189 10.90 -4.78 28.25
N VAL A 190 12.16 -4.47 28.46
CA VAL A 190 12.88 -3.37 27.81
C VAL A 190 14.19 -3.91 27.25
N ALA A 191 14.55 -3.50 26.03
CA ALA A 191 15.73 -3.99 25.32
C ALA A 191 16.43 -2.87 24.50
N SER A 192 16.30 -1.61 24.93
CA SER A 192 16.93 -0.46 24.27
C SER A 192 17.81 0.31 25.26
N GLY A 193 18.95 0.82 24.80
CA GLY A 193 19.89 1.59 25.65
C GLY A 193 19.30 2.86 26.28
N GLY A 194 18.15 3.33 25.80
CA GLY A 194 17.39 4.44 26.39
C GLY A 194 16.42 4.05 27.50
N LEU A 195 16.12 2.76 27.68
CA LEU A 195 15.11 2.26 28.61
C LEU A 195 15.75 1.40 29.71
N ASP A 196 15.43 1.70 30.96
CA ASP A 196 15.88 0.95 32.14
C ASP A 196 14.74 0.16 32.80
N ASP A 197 15.07 -0.60 33.84
CA ASP A 197 14.11 -1.42 34.59
C ASP A 197 13.01 -0.60 35.30
N SER A 198 13.15 0.73 35.41
CA SER A 198 12.14 1.61 36.00
C SER A 198 10.87 1.75 35.17
N PHE A 199 10.92 1.32 33.90
CA PHE A 199 9.74 1.26 33.02
C PHE A 199 8.89 0.01 33.27
N LEU A 200 9.47 -1.05 33.86
CA LEU A 200 8.76 -2.31 34.05
C LEU A 200 7.51 -2.09 34.92
N TRP A 201 6.41 -2.69 34.47
CA TRP A 201 5.07 -2.60 35.06
C TRP A 201 4.38 -1.22 34.98
N GLU A 202 5.00 -0.21 34.36
CA GLU A 202 4.29 1.03 34.04
C GLU A 202 3.25 0.79 32.92
N ASN A 203 2.11 1.49 32.99
CA ASN A 203 1.15 1.49 31.88
C ASN A 203 1.73 2.31 30.73
N VAL A 204 1.99 1.63 29.61
CA VAL A 204 2.63 2.18 28.41
C VAL A 204 1.88 3.39 27.84
N ALA A 205 0.55 3.40 27.95
CA ALA A 205 -0.32 4.42 27.40
C ALA A 205 -0.53 5.61 28.35
N SER A 206 -0.04 5.53 29.60
CA SER A 206 -0.16 6.62 30.57
C SER A 206 0.63 7.85 30.13
N PHE A 207 0.11 9.05 30.42
CA PHE A 207 0.78 10.31 30.06
C PHE A 207 2.23 10.38 30.56
N ARG A 208 2.46 9.93 31.79
CA ARG A 208 3.80 9.90 32.42
C ARG A 208 4.75 9.00 31.65
N THR A 209 4.35 7.76 31.35
CA THR A 209 5.19 6.76 30.70
C THR A 209 5.48 7.15 29.25
N LYS A 210 4.47 7.60 28.49
CA LYS A 210 4.67 8.12 27.12
C LYS A 210 5.69 9.26 27.08
N THR A 211 5.58 10.21 28.00
CA THR A 211 6.54 11.33 28.09
C THR A 211 7.97 10.84 28.38
N LYS A 212 8.13 9.81 29.22
CA LYS A 212 9.43 9.19 29.46
C LYS A 212 9.96 8.46 28.22
N LEU A 213 9.11 7.68 27.54
CA LEU A 213 9.45 6.93 26.33
C LEU A 213 9.94 7.86 25.23
N VAL A 214 9.19 8.93 24.92
CA VAL A 214 9.59 9.92 23.89
C VAL A 214 10.95 10.51 24.23
N ARG A 215 11.18 10.96 25.46
CA ARG A 215 12.48 11.52 25.89
C ARG A 215 13.63 10.51 25.85
N ALA A 216 13.34 9.24 26.12
CA ALA A 216 14.32 8.16 26.02
C ALA A 216 14.69 7.89 24.55
N MET A 217 13.69 7.89 23.66
CA MET A 217 13.87 7.63 22.24
C MET A 217 14.46 8.82 21.48
N GLU A 218 14.19 10.07 21.86
CA GLU A 218 14.88 11.24 21.29
C GLU A 218 16.42 11.16 21.42
N ARG A 219 16.92 10.43 22.41
CA ARG A 219 18.36 10.29 22.65
C ARG A 219 19.04 9.23 21.76
N PHE A 220 18.29 8.26 21.25
CA PHE A 220 18.85 7.04 20.65
C PHE A 220 18.08 6.48 19.43
N GLY A 221 16.84 6.93 19.19
CA GLY A 221 15.96 6.46 18.12
C GLY A 221 15.89 7.42 16.93
N ILE A 222 15.31 6.94 15.82
CA ILE A 222 15.06 7.75 14.62
C ILE A 222 13.60 8.19 14.67
N ILE A 223 13.34 9.49 14.60
CA ILE A 223 11.97 10.01 14.60
C ILE A 223 11.16 9.34 13.47
N GLY A 224 10.08 8.64 13.84
CA GLY A 224 9.16 7.99 12.91
C GLY A 224 9.46 6.56 12.48
N ASP A 225 10.42 5.89 13.13
CA ASP A 225 10.64 4.44 12.99
C ASP A 225 9.66 3.59 13.81
N GLY A 226 8.88 4.21 14.72
CA GLY A 226 7.93 3.53 15.59
C GLY A 226 8.53 3.05 16.92
N ALA A 227 9.73 3.48 17.27
CA ALA A 227 10.38 3.11 18.54
C ALA A 227 9.54 3.49 19.77
N ALA A 228 8.83 4.62 19.74
CA ALA A 228 7.91 5.00 20.83
C ALA A 228 6.73 4.02 21.01
N LEU A 229 6.44 3.19 20.00
CA LEU A 229 5.41 2.15 20.00
C LEU A 229 6.00 0.75 20.26
N GLY A 230 7.31 0.61 20.38
CA GLY A 230 8.00 -0.67 20.61
C GLY A 230 8.17 -1.52 19.35
N GLU A 231 8.05 -0.95 18.14
CA GLU A 231 8.13 -1.69 16.88
C GLU A 231 9.53 -2.26 16.58
N GLY A 232 10.60 -1.63 17.09
CA GLY A 232 11.98 -2.14 16.96
C GLY A 232 12.35 -3.14 18.06
N GLY A 233 11.40 -3.57 18.89
CA GLY A 233 11.65 -4.44 20.03
C GLY A 233 12.18 -3.69 21.25
N GLU A 234 12.07 -2.37 21.29
CA GLU A 234 12.56 -1.53 22.39
C GLU A 234 11.93 -1.93 23.72
N PHE A 235 10.65 -2.31 23.68
CA PHE A 235 9.92 -2.85 24.82
C PHE A 235 8.82 -3.81 24.37
N GLU A 236 8.46 -4.74 25.26
CA GLU A 236 7.28 -5.59 25.09
C GLU A 236 6.25 -5.28 26.19
N THR A 237 4.98 -5.55 25.90
CA THR A 237 3.88 -5.25 26.82
C THR A 237 3.03 -6.47 27.13
N LEU A 238 2.27 -6.39 28.22
CA LEU A 238 1.22 -7.32 28.59
C LEU A 238 -0.07 -6.54 28.88
N ALA A 239 -1.13 -6.81 28.14
CA ALA A 239 -2.44 -6.24 28.42
C ALA A 239 -3.04 -6.92 29.66
N VAL A 240 -3.40 -6.15 30.67
CA VAL A 240 -3.96 -6.66 31.93
C VAL A 240 -5.40 -6.23 32.14
N ASP A 241 -5.84 -5.18 31.46
CA ASP A 241 -7.22 -4.74 31.48
C ASP A 241 -7.60 -3.98 30.20
N GLY A 242 -8.89 -3.76 29.99
CA GLY A 242 -9.41 -2.95 28.90
C GLY A 242 -10.91 -2.67 28.98
N PRO A 243 -11.52 -2.14 27.91
CA PRO A 243 -12.92 -1.73 27.93
C PRO A 243 -13.86 -2.94 28.13
N TRP A 244 -14.89 -2.77 28.95
CA TRP A 244 -15.81 -3.84 29.38
C TRP A 244 -16.49 -4.63 28.23
N PRO A 245 -16.91 -4.01 27.10
CA PRO A 245 -17.47 -4.76 25.98
C PRO A 245 -16.59 -5.93 25.51
N LEU A 246 -15.27 -5.78 25.61
CA LEU A 246 -14.30 -6.85 25.35
C LEU A 246 -13.87 -7.59 26.63
N TRP A 247 -13.51 -6.87 27.70
CA TRP A 247 -12.93 -7.44 28.91
C TRP A 247 -13.97 -7.74 30.00
N LYS A 248 -14.19 -9.02 30.30
CA LYS A 248 -15.08 -9.53 31.36
C LYS A 248 -14.40 -9.65 32.71
N ASN A 249 -13.09 -9.88 32.71
CA ASN A 249 -12.26 -9.89 33.91
C ASN A 249 -10.97 -9.11 33.63
N SER A 250 -10.45 -8.40 34.63
CA SER A 250 -9.08 -7.86 34.60
C SER A 250 -8.10 -8.89 35.18
N ILE A 251 -6.85 -8.85 34.74
CA ILE A 251 -5.76 -9.71 35.21
C ILE A 251 -4.97 -8.95 36.28
N GLN A 252 -4.96 -9.47 37.50
CA GLN A 252 -4.25 -8.91 38.64
C GLN A 252 -2.96 -9.70 38.91
N ILE A 253 -1.85 -8.98 39.01
CA ILE A 253 -0.52 -9.52 39.33
C ILE A 253 0.08 -8.69 40.48
N GLU A 254 0.22 -9.33 41.63
CA GLU A 254 0.76 -8.70 42.84
C GLU A 254 2.25 -8.40 42.72
N ASP A 255 2.74 -7.48 43.55
CA ASP A 255 4.16 -7.10 43.58
C ASP A 255 5.08 -8.31 43.83
N GLU A 256 4.66 -9.25 44.68
CA GLU A 256 5.42 -10.45 45.07
C GLU A 256 5.57 -11.48 43.93
N ASP A 257 4.65 -11.42 42.97
CA ASP A 257 4.58 -12.31 41.81
C ASP A 257 5.34 -11.77 40.59
N ARG A 258 5.85 -10.54 40.69
CA ARG A 258 6.71 -9.91 39.68
C ARG A 258 8.17 -10.04 40.06
N LEU A 259 8.91 -10.83 39.31
CA LEU A 259 10.36 -10.92 39.44
C LEU A 259 11.03 -10.22 38.26
N VAL A 260 11.82 -9.18 38.54
CA VAL A 260 12.67 -8.55 37.52
C VAL A 260 13.84 -9.47 37.24
N VAL A 261 14.05 -9.79 35.96
CA VAL A 261 15.18 -10.54 35.45
C VAL A 261 16.01 -9.60 34.58
N THR A 262 17.25 -9.37 34.97
CA THR A 262 18.19 -8.55 34.19
C THR A 262 18.76 -9.41 33.06
N GLY A 263 18.62 -8.93 31.83
CA GLY A 263 19.19 -9.52 30.63
C GLY A 263 20.56 -8.94 30.26
N GLU A 264 21.06 -9.33 29.10
CA GLU A 264 22.30 -8.79 28.55
C GLU A 264 22.13 -7.35 28.02
N ALA A 265 23.24 -6.62 27.87
CA ALA A 265 23.28 -5.28 27.27
C ALA A 265 22.31 -4.22 27.85
N GLY A 266 21.92 -4.38 29.13
CA GLY A 266 21.00 -3.45 29.80
C GLY A 266 19.52 -3.78 29.60
N ALA A 267 19.19 -4.90 28.95
CA ALA A 267 17.82 -5.38 28.86
C ALA A 267 17.30 -5.83 30.24
N ALA A 268 15.99 -5.71 30.46
CA ALA A 268 15.34 -6.22 31.65
C ALA A 268 13.93 -6.73 31.31
N SER A 269 13.50 -7.80 31.95
CA SER A 269 12.17 -8.39 31.74
C SER A 269 11.49 -8.79 33.06
N LEU A 270 10.18 -8.99 33.01
CA LEU A 270 9.38 -9.46 34.13
C LEU A 270 9.03 -10.94 33.96
N LYS A 271 9.47 -11.74 34.92
CA LYS A 271 8.98 -13.10 35.14
C LYS A 271 7.77 -13.05 36.07
N ILE A 272 6.63 -13.51 35.56
CA ILE A 272 5.34 -13.52 36.27
C ILE A 272 5.11 -14.92 36.86
N LYS A 273 5.05 -15.01 38.19
CA LYS A 273 4.84 -16.28 38.91
C LYS A 273 3.39 -16.70 38.92
N THR A 274 2.52 -15.82 39.44
CA THR A 274 1.08 -16.05 39.52
C THR A 274 0.31 -14.82 39.06
N ALA A 275 -0.90 -15.08 38.55
CA ALA A 275 -1.82 -14.05 38.09
C ALA A 275 -3.24 -14.54 38.40
N SER A 276 -4.13 -13.62 38.76
CA SER A 276 -5.52 -13.91 39.10
C SER A 276 -6.49 -13.08 38.29
N LEU A 277 -7.72 -13.55 38.13
CA LEU A 277 -8.78 -12.85 37.43
C LEU A 277 -9.70 -12.15 38.42
N VAL A 278 -10.00 -10.89 38.15
CA VAL A 278 -10.97 -10.10 38.90
C VAL A 278 -12.14 -9.76 37.98
N PRO A 279 -13.37 -10.20 38.31
CA PRO A 279 -14.55 -9.87 37.53
C PRO A 279 -14.77 -8.36 37.38
N LYS A 280 -15.18 -7.95 36.18
CA LYS A 280 -15.55 -6.56 35.90
C LYS A 280 -17.07 -6.41 35.87
N GLU A 281 -17.55 -5.35 36.49
CA GLU A 281 -18.95 -4.97 36.40
C GLU A 281 -19.26 -4.39 35.01
N PRO A 282 -20.45 -4.68 34.46
CA PRO A 282 -20.92 -4.06 33.23
C PRO A 282 -20.84 -2.54 33.26
N SER A 283 -20.13 -1.97 32.28
CA SER A 283 -20.00 -0.52 32.09
C SER A 283 -20.40 -0.13 30.67
N SER A 284 -21.07 1.02 30.56
CA SER A 284 -21.44 1.68 29.31
C SER A 284 -20.49 2.83 28.96
N ASP A 285 -19.34 2.95 29.64
CA ASP A 285 -18.41 4.07 29.45
C ASP A 285 -17.68 4.03 28.10
N PHE A 286 -17.65 2.87 27.45
CA PHE A 286 -17.03 2.66 26.15
C PHE A 286 -18.00 1.98 25.17
N SER A 287 -18.01 2.45 23.93
CA SER A 287 -18.64 1.77 22.79
C SER A 287 -17.67 1.70 21.61
N TYR A 288 -17.75 0.63 20.80
CA TYR A 288 -16.84 0.46 19.66
C TYR A 288 -16.95 1.58 18.61
N GLU A 289 -18.09 2.27 18.53
CA GLU A 289 -18.31 3.43 17.66
C GLU A 289 -17.54 4.68 18.12
N GLN A 290 -17.16 4.74 19.39
CA GLN A 290 -16.35 5.84 19.95
C GLN A 290 -14.86 5.64 19.69
N LEU A 291 -14.44 4.41 19.33
CA LEU A 291 -13.06 4.13 19.00
C LEU A 291 -12.65 4.97 17.78
N ARG A 292 -11.59 5.77 17.94
CA ARG A 292 -11.10 6.63 16.87
C ARG A 292 -10.75 5.79 15.65
N LYS A 293 -11.26 6.17 14.48
CA LYS A 293 -10.84 5.65 13.19
C LYS A 293 -10.20 6.79 12.40
N PRO A 294 -9.08 6.54 11.71
CA PRO A 294 -8.53 7.51 10.77
C PRO A 294 -9.60 7.93 9.75
N THR A 295 -9.55 9.21 9.35
CA THR A 295 -10.40 9.72 8.27
C THR A 295 -10.04 9.05 6.96
N THR A 296 -11.03 8.95 6.06
CA THR A 296 -10.83 8.34 4.73
C THR A 296 -9.79 9.09 3.90
N LEU A 297 -9.82 10.43 3.96
CA LEU A 297 -8.85 11.29 3.32
C LEU A 297 -7.85 11.83 4.35
N ASP A 298 -6.59 11.91 3.94
CA ASP A 298 -5.55 12.69 4.59
C ASP A 298 -5.85 14.18 4.44
N ASP A 299 -5.35 15.00 5.37
CA ASP A 299 -5.65 16.45 5.43
C ASP A 299 -5.35 17.17 4.11
N LYS A 300 -4.24 16.79 3.46
CA LYS A 300 -3.86 17.24 2.11
C LYS A 300 -5.00 16.99 1.12
N PHE A 301 -5.39 15.73 0.94
CA PHE A 301 -6.39 15.35 -0.06
C PHE A 301 -7.81 15.82 0.28
N ALA A 302 -8.14 15.98 1.56
CA ALA A 302 -9.39 16.62 2.00
C ALA A 302 -9.43 18.11 1.58
N THR A 303 -8.31 18.82 1.73
CA THR A 303 -8.16 20.21 1.30
C THR A 303 -8.30 20.35 -0.23
N LEU A 304 -7.63 19.46 -0.98
CA LEU A 304 -7.75 19.39 -2.45
C LEU A 304 -9.22 19.23 -2.89
N GLY A 305 -9.97 18.36 -2.23
CA GLY A 305 -11.38 18.13 -2.55
C GLY A 305 -12.23 19.39 -2.41
N SER A 306 -11.96 20.18 -1.38
CA SER A 306 -12.67 21.44 -1.14
C SER A 306 -12.36 22.49 -2.22
N GLN A 307 -11.13 22.53 -2.74
CA GLN A 307 -10.72 23.49 -3.80
C GLN A 307 -11.26 23.13 -5.20
N ILE A 308 -11.54 21.86 -5.46
CA ILE A 308 -12.11 21.41 -6.74
C ILE A 308 -13.63 21.67 -6.80
N ASP A 309 -14.31 21.64 -5.66
CA ASP A 309 -15.76 21.84 -5.55
C ASP A 309 -16.25 23.24 -5.98
N ASP A 310 -15.37 24.26 -6.00
CA ASP A 310 -15.73 25.65 -6.33
C ASP A 310 -15.84 25.97 -7.84
N THR A 311 -15.61 25.00 -8.73
CA THR A 311 -15.56 25.24 -10.19
C THR A 311 -16.84 24.83 -10.94
N THR A 312 -17.42 25.81 -11.67
CA THR A 312 -18.60 25.71 -12.54
C THR A 312 -18.53 24.61 -13.60
N GLU A 313 -19.69 23.99 -13.89
CA GLU A 313 -19.89 23.07 -15.01
C GLU A 313 -19.35 23.66 -16.34
N HIS A 314 -18.28 23.07 -16.88
CA HIS A 314 -17.80 23.41 -18.21
C HIS A 314 -18.72 22.80 -19.27
N LYS A 315 -19.33 23.67 -20.11
CA LYS A 315 -20.14 23.26 -21.27
C LYS A 315 -19.25 22.78 -22.43
N SER A 316 -19.69 21.69 -23.03
CA SER A 316 -19.00 20.78 -23.97
C SER A 316 -18.38 21.38 -25.24
N THR A 317 -17.28 20.77 -25.69
CA THR A 317 -17.05 20.39 -27.10
C THR A 317 -17.60 18.96 -27.33
N SER A 318 -18.04 18.64 -28.55
CA SER A 318 -18.82 17.44 -28.90
C SER A 318 -18.42 16.14 -28.15
N ASP A 319 -19.35 15.58 -27.38
CA ASP A 319 -19.21 14.33 -26.64
C ASP A 319 -19.34 13.06 -27.51
N GLU A 320 -19.32 13.20 -28.83
CA GLU A 320 -19.33 12.04 -29.74
C GLU A 320 -18.12 11.14 -29.46
N LEU A 321 -18.42 9.87 -29.18
CA LEU A 321 -17.44 8.79 -29.03
C LEU A 321 -16.66 8.67 -30.35
N ALA A 322 -15.33 8.53 -30.25
CA ALA A 322 -14.54 8.18 -31.42
C ALA A 322 -15.04 6.85 -31.98
N VAL A 323 -15.14 6.76 -33.30
CA VAL A 323 -15.43 5.48 -33.97
C VAL A 323 -14.34 4.49 -33.55
N GLY A 324 -14.73 3.38 -32.92
CA GLY A 324 -13.79 2.39 -32.40
C GLY A 324 -12.91 1.83 -33.52
N THR A 325 -11.66 2.27 -33.55
CA THR A 325 -10.64 1.72 -34.46
C THR A 325 -9.86 0.63 -33.74
N GLU A 326 -9.61 -0.49 -34.41
CA GLU A 326 -8.76 -1.57 -33.91
C GLU A 326 -7.28 -1.12 -33.90
N ALA A 327 -6.86 -0.31 -32.92
CA ALA A 327 -5.53 0.30 -32.91
C ALA A 327 -4.36 -0.72 -32.92
N LEU A 328 -4.63 -1.96 -32.50
CA LEU A 328 -3.68 -3.09 -32.52
C LEU A 328 -3.78 -3.96 -33.77
N SER A 329 -4.63 -3.65 -34.75
CA SER A 329 -4.84 -4.50 -35.94
C SER A 329 -3.57 -4.66 -36.80
N THR A 330 -2.60 -3.76 -36.67
CA THR A 330 -1.35 -3.76 -37.42
C THR A 330 -0.20 -4.50 -36.72
N THR A 331 -0.37 -4.92 -35.46
CA THR A 331 0.69 -5.65 -34.73
C THR A 331 0.68 -7.13 -35.12
N SER A 332 1.77 -7.60 -35.75
CA SER A 332 1.96 -9.01 -36.09
C SER A 332 3.00 -9.65 -35.16
N GLY A 333 2.58 -10.66 -34.39
CA GLY A 333 3.47 -11.36 -33.45
C GLY A 333 3.81 -10.55 -32.20
N TRP A 334 4.69 -11.08 -31.36
CA TRP A 334 5.10 -10.40 -30.12
C TRP A 334 6.28 -9.48 -30.39
N ILE A 335 6.12 -8.21 -30.05
CA ILE A 335 7.18 -7.22 -30.12
C ILE A 335 8.08 -7.38 -28.90
N ILE A 336 9.40 -7.40 -29.10
CA ILE A 336 10.37 -7.64 -28.03
C ILE A 336 11.49 -6.61 -28.15
N GLN A 337 11.59 -5.77 -27.13
CA GLN A 337 12.68 -4.82 -26.97
C GLN A 337 13.58 -5.31 -25.84
N LYS A 338 14.90 -5.33 -26.07
CA LYS A 338 15.89 -5.65 -25.04
C LYS A 338 16.64 -4.39 -24.67
N THR A 339 16.84 -4.21 -23.37
CA THR A 339 17.63 -3.14 -22.77
C THR A 339 18.70 -3.78 -21.88
N ASP A 340 19.56 -2.96 -21.29
CA ASP A 340 20.64 -3.44 -20.43
C ASP A 340 20.10 -4.10 -19.15
N THR A 341 18.98 -3.61 -18.62
CA THR A 341 18.40 -4.07 -17.35
C THR A 341 17.18 -4.98 -17.51
N SER A 342 16.47 -4.87 -18.65
CA SER A 342 15.18 -5.54 -18.83
C SER A 342 14.88 -5.95 -20.28
N THR A 343 13.99 -6.92 -20.42
CA THR A 343 13.32 -7.28 -21.67
C THR A 343 11.85 -6.88 -21.60
N ILE A 344 11.40 -6.13 -22.59
CA ILE A 344 10.02 -5.67 -22.72
C ILE A 344 9.35 -6.50 -23.82
N ILE A 345 8.23 -7.11 -23.47
CA ILE A 345 7.36 -7.79 -24.43
C ILE A 345 6.08 -6.98 -24.51
N SER A 346 5.80 -6.43 -25.68
CA SER A 346 4.67 -5.53 -25.93
C SER A 346 3.52 -6.28 -26.60
N ASN A 347 2.31 -6.06 -26.08
CA ASN A 347 1.04 -6.52 -26.63
C ASN A 347 1.00 -8.01 -27.03
N ALA A 348 1.57 -8.90 -26.22
CA ALA A 348 1.52 -10.33 -26.45
C ALA A 348 0.07 -10.83 -26.48
N MET A 349 -0.26 -11.58 -27.53
CA MET A 349 -1.57 -12.21 -27.75
C MET A 349 -1.38 -13.70 -28.08
N ALA A 350 -2.39 -14.51 -27.82
CA ALA A 350 -2.43 -15.92 -28.19
C ALA A 350 -3.83 -16.32 -28.65
N GLU A 351 -3.90 -17.44 -29.37
CA GLU A 351 -5.17 -18.07 -29.73
C GLU A 351 -5.85 -18.67 -28.49
N GLY A 352 -7.17 -18.78 -28.54
CA GLY A 352 -8.01 -19.34 -27.47
C GLY A 352 -9.45 -18.86 -27.61
N ALA A 353 -10.40 -19.65 -27.12
CA ALA A 353 -11.83 -19.36 -27.20
C ALA A 353 -12.30 -18.38 -26.12
N THR A 354 -11.54 -18.23 -25.03
CA THR A 354 -11.89 -17.37 -23.90
C THR A 354 -10.71 -16.51 -23.45
N ALA A 355 -10.97 -15.43 -22.72
CA ALA A 355 -9.91 -14.57 -22.16
C ALA A 355 -8.96 -15.33 -21.22
N GLY A 356 -9.50 -16.21 -20.36
CA GLY A 356 -8.69 -17.04 -19.46
C GLY A 356 -7.79 -18.02 -20.21
N GLU A 357 -8.30 -18.67 -21.26
CA GLU A 357 -7.50 -19.56 -22.11
C GLU A 357 -6.40 -18.81 -22.86
N GLN A 358 -6.72 -17.66 -23.45
CA GLN A 358 -5.74 -16.81 -24.11
C GLN A 358 -4.64 -16.36 -23.14
N MET A 359 -5.00 -15.93 -21.93
CA MET A 359 -4.01 -15.58 -20.89
C MET A 359 -3.13 -16.77 -20.52
N SER A 360 -3.72 -17.95 -20.30
CA SER A 360 -2.97 -19.19 -20.00
C SER A 360 -1.99 -19.53 -21.13
N ASN A 361 -2.40 -19.37 -22.39
CA ASN A 361 -1.55 -19.63 -23.55
C ASN A 361 -0.42 -18.60 -23.66
N ILE A 362 -0.69 -17.31 -23.40
CA ILE A 362 0.34 -16.26 -23.34
C ILE A 362 1.37 -16.60 -22.26
N MET A 363 0.94 -16.87 -21.02
CA MET A 363 1.84 -17.18 -19.91
C MET A 363 2.61 -18.49 -20.12
N THR A 364 1.99 -19.49 -20.74
CA THR A 364 2.66 -20.74 -21.13
C THR A 364 3.77 -20.49 -22.14
N ARG A 365 3.52 -19.69 -23.18
CA ARG A 365 4.53 -19.31 -24.18
C ARG A 365 5.68 -18.49 -23.55
N LEU A 366 5.38 -17.57 -22.62
CA LEU A 366 6.39 -16.83 -21.87
C LEU A 366 7.30 -17.77 -21.06
N THR A 367 6.70 -18.68 -20.30
CA THR A 367 7.44 -19.55 -19.35
C THR A 367 8.12 -20.75 -20.01
N LYS A 368 7.48 -21.39 -21.00
CA LYS A 368 7.99 -22.60 -21.65
C LYS A 368 8.84 -22.29 -22.87
N ASP A 369 8.35 -21.47 -23.78
CA ASP A 369 9.02 -21.23 -25.06
C ASP A 369 10.15 -20.21 -24.90
N ARG A 370 9.91 -19.15 -24.12
CA ARG A 370 10.89 -18.09 -23.86
C ARG A 370 11.69 -18.28 -22.58
N LYS A 371 11.35 -19.28 -21.76
CA LYS A 371 12.04 -19.61 -20.50
C LYS A 371 12.11 -18.44 -19.51
N ILE A 372 11.11 -17.56 -19.54
CA ILE A 372 11.02 -16.44 -18.59
C ILE A 372 10.57 -16.98 -17.25
N ASN A 373 11.32 -16.66 -16.19
CA ASN A 373 10.89 -16.91 -14.83
C ASN A 373 9.82 -15.87 -14.42
N PRO A 374 8.59 -16.28 -14.02
CA PRO A 374 7.56 -15.34 -13.58
C PRO A 374 8.00 -14.39 -12.47
N SER A 375 8.89 -14.81 -11.57
CA SER A 375 9.39 -13.96 -10.49
C SER A 375 10.18 -12.74 -11.00
N SER A 376 10.78 -12.84 -12.19
CA SER A 376 11.54 -11.76 -12.83
C SER A 376 10.65 -10.70 -13.50
N ILE A 377 9.34 -10.93 -13.63
CA ILE A 377 8.44 -9.94 -14.23
C ILE A 377 8.21 -8.81 -13.22
N ALA A 378 8.54 -7.56 -13.59
CA ALA A 378 8.43 -6.40 -12.71
C ALA A 378 7.12 -5.63 -12.88
N PHE A 379 6.67 -5.46 -14.12
CA PHE A 379 5.46 -4.71 -14.43
C PHE A 379 4.66 -5.36 -15.56
N THR A 380 3.34 -5.29 -15.47
CA THR A 380 2.45 -5.76 -16.54
C THR A 380 1.34 -4.76 -16.87
N THR A 381 1.01 -4.67 -18.16
CA THR A 381 -0.21 -4.03 -18.65
C THR A 381 -1.09 -5.11 -19.25
N ILE A 382 -2.28 -5.30 -18.68
CA ILE A 382 -3.28 -6.25 -19.17
C ILE A 382 -4.43 -5.47 -19.82
N LEU A 383 -4.64 -5.70 -21.11
CA LEU A 383 -5.75 -5.12 -21.84
C LEU A 383 -6.81 -6.20 -22.05
N LEU A 384 -8.03 -5.95 -21.58
CA LEU A 384 -9.18 -6.83 -21.75
C LEU A 384 -10.11 -6.30 -22.85
N ARG A 385 -10.80 -7.19 -23.54
CA ARG A 385 -11.96 -6.79 -24.35
C ARG A 385 -13.13 -6.40 -23.46
N ASP A 386 -13.38 -7.18 -22.42
CA ASP A 386 -14.51 -7.01 -21.50
C ASP A 386 -14.05 -7.28 -20.06
N MET A 387 -14.33 -6.33 -19.16
CA MET A 387 -13.96 -6.40 -17.75
C MET A 387 -14.71 -7.50 -17.00
N SER A 388 -15.84 -8.01 -17.51
CA SER A 388 -16.53 -9.18 -16.95
C SER A 388 -15.63 -10.43 -16.90
N THR A 389 -14.62 -10.50 -17.78
CA THR A 389 -13.66 -11.60 -17.86
C THR A 389 -12.48 -11.48 -16.89
N PHE A 390 -12.40 -10.39 -16.10
CA PHE A 390 -11.30 -10.13 -15.18
C PHE A 390 -11.02 -11.27 -14.20
N GLY A 391 -12.06 -11.92 -13.66
CA GLY A 391 -11.91 -13.03 -12.73
C GLY A 391 -11.19 -14.24 -13.35
N SER A 392 -11.58 -14.65 -14.55
CA SER A 392 -10.96 -15.81 -15.23
C SER A 392 -9.54 -15.51 -15.69
N VAL A 393 -9.27 -14.27 -16.13
CA VAL A 393 -7.91 -13.83 -16.47
C VAL A 393 -7.03 -13.78 -15.22
N ASN A 394 -7.51 -13.26 -14.09
CA ASN A 394 -6.76 -13.26 -12.83
C ASN A 394 -6.41 -14.67 -12.37
N GLN A 395 -7.32 -15.63 -12.51
CA GLN A 395 -7.05 -17.02 -12.16
C GLN A 395 -5.93 -17.61 -13.04
N ALA A 396 -6.02 -17.43 -14.36
CA ALA A 396 -5.03 -17.94 -15.31
C ALA A 396 -3.66 -17.23 -15.20
N TYR A 397 -3.65 -15.93 -14.93
CA TYR A 397 -2.43 -15.15 -14.73
C TYR A 397 -1.77 -15.46 -13.38
N GLY A 398 -2.56 -15.48 -12.31
CA GLY A 398 -2.10 -15.66 -10.93
C GLY A 398 -1.46 -17.01 -10.66
N SER A 399 -1.88 -18.07 -11.35
CA SER A 399 -1.32 -19.42 -11.17
C SER A 399 0.17 -19.54 -11.49
N HIS A 400 0.76 -18.55 -12.16
CA HIS A 400 2.19 -18.51 -12.47
C HIS A 400 3.05 -17.81 -11.40
N PHE A 401 2.45 -17.08 -10.45
CA PHE A 401 3.17 -16.31 -9.44
C PHE A 401 3.09 -17.02 -8.09
N THR A 402 3.97 -18.00 -7.89
CA THR A 402 4.08 -18.78 -6.65
C THR A 402 5.10 -18.21 -5.66
N THR A 403 5.73 -17.09 -6.00
CA THR A 403 6.71 -16.39 -5.15
C THR A 403 6.17 -15.01 -4.79
N PRO A 404 6.67 -14.39 -3.70
CA PRO A 404 6.22 -13.07 -3.29
C PRO A 404 6.50 -12.00 -4.34
N ASN A 405 5.86 -10.85 -4.16
CA ASN A 405 6.00 -9.69 -5.03
C ASN A 405 5.69 -10.02 -6.51
N PRO A 406 4.45 -10.46 -6.84
CA PRO A 406 4.00 -10.50 -8.23
C PRO A 406 4.15 -9.12 -8.89
N PRO A 407 4.14 -9.01 -10.23
CA PRO A 407 4.37 -7.74 -10.91
C PRO A 407 3.44 -6.62 -10.44
N ALA A 408 3.91 -5.37 -10.45
CA ALA A 408 3.00 -4.24 -10.43
C ALA A 408 2.18 -4.24 -11.73
N ARG A 409 0.92 -3.79 -11.67
CA ARG A 409 -0.02 -4.06 -12.76
C ARG A 409 -1.02 -2.95 -13.00
N VAL A 410 -1.27 -2.67 -14.28
CA VAL A 410 -2.44 -1.92 -14.76
C VAL A 410 -3.32 -2.86 -15.58
N THR A 411 -4.62 -2.89 -15.29
CA THR A 411 -5.59 -3.72 -16.04
C THR A 411 -6.79 -2.88 -16.44
N ILE A 412 -7.03 -2.74 -17.74
CA ILE A 412 -8.14 -1.94 -18.28
C ILE A 412 -8.88 -2.71 -19.37
N ALA A 413 -10.16 -2.39 -19.60
CA ALA A 413 -10.89 -2.88 -20.76
C ALA A 413 -10.86 -1.85 -21.88
N CYS A 414 -10.53 -2.29 -23.09
CA CYS A 414 -10.46 -1.46 -24.30
C CYS A 414 -11.60 -1.77 -25.30
N GLY A 415 -12.52 -2.67 -24.97
CA GLY A 415 -13.69 -2.99 -25.81
C GLY A 415 -13.32 -3.40 -27.23
N SER A 416 -13.99 -2.80 -28.21
CA SER A 416 -13.76 -3.05 -29.64
C SER A 416 -12.42 -2.56 -30.18
N SER A 417 -11.61 -1.84 -29.39
CA SER A 417 -10.27 -1.40 -29.84
C SER A 417 -9.25 -2.53 -29.89
N LEU A 418 -9.54 -3.69 -29.29
CA LEU A 418 -8.75 -4.91 -29.48
C LEU A 418 -9.14 -5.61 -30.81
N PRO A 419 -8.19 -6.27 -31.51
CA PRO A 419 -8.47 -6.94 -32.78
C PRO A 419 -9.49 -8.07 -32.62
N ASN A 420 -10.31 -8.34 -33.64
CA ASN A 420 -11.31 -9.41 -33.59
C ASN A 420 -10.71 -10.75 -33.10
N ASN A 421 -11.48 -11.49 -32.30
CA ASN A 421 -11.07 -12.72 -31.61
C ASN A 421 -9.92 -12.58 -30.60
N THR A 422 -9.44 -11.37 -30.31
CA THR A 422 -8.54 -11.10 -29.18
C THR A 422 -9.38 -10.68 -27.98
N HIS A 423 -9.29 -11.44 -26.88
CA HIS A 423 -9.99 -11.15 -25.63
C HIS A 423 -9.05 -10.54 -24.58
N VAL A 424 -7.75 -10.83 -24.68
CA VAL A 424 -6.73 -10.31 -23.78
C VAL A 424 -5.41 -10.05 -24.50
N SER A 425 -4.72 -8.98 -24.12
CA SER A 425 -3.34 -8.68 -24.51
C SER A 425 -2.51 -8.40 -23.26
N LEU A 426 -1.29 -8.93 -23.21
CA LEU A 426 -0.37 -8.77 -22.09
C LEU A 426 0.91 -8.07 -22.56
N SER A 427 1.28 -6.98 -21.90
CA SER A 427 2.62 -6.40 -22.02
C SER A 427 3.37 -6.59 -20.72
N THR A 428 4.65 -6.92 -20.77
CA THR A 428 5.46 -7.21 -19.57
C THR A 428 6.84 -6.56 -19.63
N ILE A 429 7.29 -5.99 -18.52
CA ILE A 429 8.69 -5.64 -18.28
C ILE A 429 9.31 -6.74 -17.43
N ILE A 430 10.36 -7.38 -17.97
CA ILE A 430 11.01 -8.54 -17.38
C ILE A 430 12.44 -8.17 -17.02
N LEU A 431 12.81 -8.30 -15.76
CA LEU A 431 14.16 -8.05 -15.29
C LEU A 431 15.12 -9.13 -15.81
N ASN A 432 16.32 -8.71 -16.20
CA ASN A 432 17.40 -9.64 -16.53
C ASN A 432 17.83 -10.41 -15.26
N ASP A 433 18.31 -11.64 -15.42
CA ASP A 433 18.57 -12.57 -14.30
C ASP A 433 19.53 -12.00 -13.24
N GLU A 434 20.48 -11.15 -13.64
CA GLU A 434 21.44 -10.50 -12.74
C GLU A 434 20.77 -9.59 -11.71
N VAL A 435 19.72 -8.88 -12.10
CA VAL A 435 19.02 -7.91 -11.25
C VAL A 435 17.70 -8.45 -10.68
N ALA A 436 17.13 -9.52 -11.26
CA ALA A 436 15.87 -10.10 -10.83
C ALA A 436 15.86 -10.57 -9.36
N SER A 437 17.01 -11.01 -8.83
CA SER A 437 17.17 -11.42 -7.43
C SER A 437 17.02 -10.26 -6.42
N GLN A 438 17.20 -9.03 -6.88
CA GLN A 438 17.10 -7.80 -6.07
C GLN A 438 15.71 -7.15 -6.16
N LYS A 439 14.74 -7.80 -6.82
CA LYS A 439 13.40 -7.29 -6.99
C LYS A 439 12.71 -7.12 -5.63
N GLN A 440 12.35 -5.88 -5.32
CA GLN A 440 11.59 -5.52 -4.12
C GLN A 440 10.24 -4.94 -4.52
N GLY A 441 9.24 -5.14 -3.66
CA GLY A 441 7.89 -4.71 -3.93
C GLY A 441 7.09 -4.39 -2.68
N LEU A 442 6.02 -3.62 -2.88
CA LEU A 442 4.95 -3.45 -1.92
C LEU A 442 3.79 -4.35 -2.33
N HIS A 443 3.53 -5.37 -1.52
CA HIS A 443 2.44 -6.31 -1.73
C HIS A 443 1.55 -6.33 -0.47
N VAL A 444 0.38 -5.70 -0.57
CA VAL A 444 -0.58 -5.56 0.52
C VAL A 444 -1.81 -6.40 0.23
N GLN A 445 -2.07 -7.38 1.09
CA GLN A 445 -3.21 -8.30 0.95
C GLN A 445 -4.20 -8.20 2.12
N SER A 446 -3.81 -7.56 3.22
CA SER A 446 -4.65 -7.30 4.40
C SER A 446 -5.51 -6.04 4.28
N ARG A 447 -6.67 -6.06 4.93
CA ARG A 447 -7.48 -4.84 5.13
C ARG A 447 -6.88 -4.00 6.26
N SER A 448 -6.70 -2.71 6.02
CA SER A 448 -6.17 -1.71 6.96
C SER A 448 -6.81 -0.35 6.72
N TYR A 449 -6.47 0.67 7.53
CA TYR A 449 -6.87 2.05 7.25
C TYR A 449 -5.97 2.75 6.22
N TRP A 450 -4.81 2.18 5.89
CA TRP A 450 -3.79 2.89 5.12
C TRP A 450 -3.94 2.72 3.60
N ALA A 451 -4.02 1.49 3.09
CA ALA A 451 -4.25 1.28 1.66
C ALA A 451 -5.17 0.09 1.39
N PRO A 452 -5.88 0.10 0.25
CA PRO A 452 -6.65 -1.04 -0.18
C PRO A 452 -5.77 -2.28 -0.37
N ALA A 453 -6.26 -3.43 0.09
CA ALA A 453 -5.70 -4.72 -0.28
C ALA A 453 -5.75 -4.91 -1.80
N ASN A 454 -4.82 -5.67 -2.35
CA ASN A 454 -4.89 -6.01 -3.77
C ASN A 454 -6.16 -6.82 -4.09
N ILE A 455 -6.76 -6.54 -5.24
CA ILE A 455 -7.97 -7.25 -5.70
C ILE A 455 -7.64 -8.37 -6.70
N GLY A 456 -6.38 -8.77 -6.77
CA GLY A 456 -5.87 -9.76 -7.70
C GLY A 456 -4.37 -10.01 -7.50
N PRO A 457 -3.79 -10.91 -8.30
CA PRO A 457 -2.37 -11.31 -8.18
C PRO A 457 -1.43 -10.23 -8.72
N TYR A 458 -1.21 -9.15 -7.98
CA TYR A 458 -0.28 -8.07 -8.32
C TYR A 458 0.25 -7.37 -7.06
N SER A 459 1.42 -6.75 -7.17
CA SER A 459 1.96 -5.86 -6.14
C SER A 459 1.51 -4.43 -6.40
N GLN A 460 1.24 -3.66 -5.36
CA GLN A 460 0.93 -2.24 -5.45
C GLN A 460 2.09 -1.46 -6.09
N ALA A 461 3.34 -1.85 -5.82
CA ALA A 461 4.50 -1.27 -6.48
C ALA A 461 5.66 -2.27 -6.58
N ILE A 462 6.49 -2.12 -7.62
CA ILE A 462 7.77 -2.84 -7.79
C ILE A 462 8.88 -1.82 -8.02
N VAL A 463 9.98 -1.97 -7.27
CA VAL A 463 11.21 -1.20 -7.45
C VAL A 463 12.05 -1.88 -8.53
N MET A 464 12.42 -1.12 -9.55
CA MET A 464 13.36 -1.59 -10.57
C MET A 464 14.77 -1.58 -9.97
N PRO A 465 15.46 -2.73 -9.89
CA PRO A 465 16.83 -2.76 -9.42
C PRO A 465 17.75 -2.07 -10.43
N SER A 466 18.79 -1.39 -9.93
CA SER A 466 19.80 -0.72 -10.75
C SER A 466 21.16 -1.38 -10.52
N SER A 467 21.86 -1.69 -11.60
CA SER A 467 23.26 -2.14 -11.58
C SER A 467 24.25 -0.97 -11.48
N ALA A 468 23.76 0.26 -11.63
CA ALA A 468 24.56 1.47 -11.66
C ALA A 468 24.78 2.05 -10.24
N PRO A 469 25.83 2.88 -10.03
CA PRO A 469 26.07 3.50 -8.73
C PRO A 469 24.87 4.32 -8.23
N SER A 470 24.77 4.51 -6.91
CA SER A 470 23.67 5.17 -6.19
C SER A 470 23.35 6.61 -6.63
N SER A 471 24.09 7.17 -7.59
CA SER A 471 23.89 8.49 -8.17
C SER A 471 22.86 8.53 -9.31
N LEU A 472 22.36 7.40 -9.81
CA LEU A 472 21.30 7.39 -10.83
C LEU A 472 19.91 7.15 -10.23
N PRO A 473 18.85 7.72 -10.83
CA PRO A 473 17.49 7.58 -10.33
C PRO A 473 16.98 6.14 -10.42
N GLN A 474 16.40 5.64 -9.33
CA GLN A 474 15.80 4.31 -9.30
C GLN A 474 14.30 4.39 -9.62
N GLN A 475 13.83 3.66 -10.63
CA GLN A 475 12.41 3.68 -11.03
C GLN A 475 11.55 2.78 -10.14
N ILE A 476 10.33 3.22 -9.85
CA ILE A 476 9.31 2.47 -9.12
C ILE A 476 8.03 2.43 -9.95
N HIS A 477 7.64 1.26 -10.42
CA HIS A 477 6.37 1.09 -11.11
C HIS A 477 5.25 0.89 -10.10
N ILE A 478 4.23 1.75 -10.16
CA ILE A 478 3.06 1.68 -9.28
C ILE A 478 1.87 1.14 -10.08
N ALA A 479 1.17 0.17 -9.49
CA ALA A 479 -0.03 -0.43 -10.06
C ALA A 479 -1.19 0.58 -10.14
N GLY A 480 -2.20 0.24 -10.94
CA GLY A 480 -3.44 1.01 -10.99
C GLY A 480 -4.14 1.10 -9.64
N GLN A 481 -4.50 2.32 -9.22
CA GLN A 481 -5.19 2.61 -7.97
C GLN A 481 -6.63 3.05 -8.23
N ILE A 482 -7.58 2.29 -7.71
CA ILE A 482 -9.03 2.56 -7.77
C ILE A 482 -9.56 3.08 -6.42
N PRO A 483 -10.70 3.79 -6.38
CA PRO A 483 -11.13 4.53 -5.19
C PRO A 483 -11.84 3.65 -4.16
N LEU A 484 -11.17 2.63 -3.63
CA LEU A 484 -11.72 1.81 -2.56
C LEU A 484 -11.50 2.46 -1.19
N HIS A 485 -12.51 2.41 -0.34
CA HIS A 485 -12.35 2.65 1.09
C HIS A 485 -11.61 1.46 1.72
N ALA A 486 -10.34 1.68 2.06
CA ALA A 486 -9.38 0.62 2.42
C ALA A 486 -9.86 -0.36 3.53
N PRO A 487 -10.50 0.10 4.62
CA PRO A 487 -10.99 -0.81 5.67
C PRO A 487 -12.05 -1.81 5.19
N THR A 488 -12.92 -1.35 4.29
CA THR A 488 -14.12 -2.10 3.86
C THR A 488 -13.92 -2.80 2.52
N MET A 489 -12.96 -2.34 1.71
CA MET A 489 -12.78 -2.74 0.31
C MET A 489 -14.00 -2.44 -0.57
N GLU A 490 -14.76 -1.38 -0.26
CA GLU A 490 -15.93 -0.94 -1.02
C GLU A 490 -15.73 0.47 -1.57
N PHE A 491 -16.48 0.84 -2.61
CA PHE A 491 -16.47 2.21 -3.11
C PHE A 491 -17.17 3.16 -2.13
N PRO A 492 -16.75 4.44 -2.07
CA PRO A 492 -17.54 5.49 -1.44
C PRO A 492 -18.97 5.45 -1.95
N THR A 493 -19.94 5.65 -1.07
CA THR A 493 -21.34 5.78 -1.47
C THR A 493 -21.63 7.20 -1.93
N GLN A 494 -22.55 7.37 -2.87
CA GLN A 494 -22.94 8.70 -3.35
C GLN A 494 -23.66 9.51 -2.27
N GLY A 495 -24.53 8.88 -1.49
CA GLY A 495 -25.38 9.58 -0.51
C GLY A 495 -26.15 10.72 -1.16
N ASP A 496 -26.12 11.90 -0.53
CA ASP A 496 -26.80 13.12 -1.01
C ASP A 496 -25.93 13.97 -1.97
N MET A 497 -24.75 13.48 -2.36
CA MET A 497 -23.83 14.21 -3.25
C MET A 497 -24.35 14.22 -4.70
N SER A 498 -24.04 15.30 -5.43
CA SER A 498 -24.22 15.30 -6.89
C SER A 498 -23.29 14.27 -7.54
N PRO A 499 -23.62 13.73 -8.73
CA PRO A 499 -22.75 12.79 -9.43
C PRO A 499 -21.34 13.34 -9.68
N ALA A 500 -21.22 14.63 -10.00
CA ALA A 500 -19.92 15.28 -10.22
C ALA A 500 -19.08 15.33 -8.93
N LYS A 501 -19.68 15.74 -7.81
CA LYS A 501 -18.99 15.78 -6.51
C LYS A 501 -18.59 14.38 -6.06
N HIS A 502 -19.45 13.39 -6.31
CA HIS A 502 -19.14 11.99 -6.02
C HIS A 502 -17.93 11.48 -6.81
N PHE A 503 -17.88 11.80 -8.11
CA PHE A 503 -16.71 11.51 -8.94
C PHE A 503 -15.45 12.22 -8.42
N THR A 504 -15.54 13.48 -7.99
CA THR A 504 -14.41 14.20 -7.37
C THR A 504 -13.86 13.46 -6.15
N THR A 505 -14.72 13.04 -5.21
CA THR A 505 -14.29 12.27 -4.05
C THR A 505 -13.62 10.95 -4.45
N GLN A 506 -14.13 10.27 -5.48
CA GLN A 506 -13.53 9.05 -6.01
C GLN A 506 -12.16 9.32 -6.66
N ALA A 507 -12.05 10.33 -7.54
CA ALA A 507 -10.78 10.67 -8.19
C ALA A 507 -9.68 11.04 -7.18
N ILE A 508 -10.03 11.77 -6.12
CA ILE A 508 -9.11 12.16 -5.05
C ILE A 508 -8.71 10.97 -4.20
N LEU A 509 -9.65 10.11 -3.82
CA LEU A 509 -9.34 8.92 -3.02
C LEU A 509 -8.39 7.97 -3.77
N ALA A 510 -8.61 7.76 -5.07
CA ALA A 510 -7.72 6.98 -5.90
C ALA A 510 -6.32 7.62 -6.02
N LEU A 511 -6.25 8.96 -6.15
CA LEU A 511 -4.99 9.70 -6.18
C LEU A 511 -4.23 9.61 -4.84
N GLN A 512 -4.94 9.67 -3.71
CA GLN A 512 -4.34 9.48 -2.39
C GLN A 512 -3.70 8.10 -2.24
N HIS A 513 -4.35 7.04 -2.74
CA HIS A 513 -3.76 5.70 -2.71
C HIS A 513 -2.46 5.65 -3.48
N LEU A 514 -2.42 6.25 -4.68
CA LEU A 514 -1.19 6.40 -5.45
C LEU A 514 -0.11 7.14 -4.66
N TRP A 515 -0.49 8.22 -3.98
CA TRP A 515 0.41 9.05 -3.19
C TRP A 515 0.99 8.32 -1.97
N ARG A 516 0.14 7.64 -1.20
CA ARG A 516 0.53 6.82 -0.05
C ARG A 516 1.53 5.74 -0.47
N ILE A 517 1.26 5.05 -1.58
CA ILE A 517 2.20 4.07 -2.15
C ILE A 517 3.53 4.74 -2.53
N GLY A 518 3.49 5.90 -3.20
CA GLY A 518 4.71 6.66 -3.51
C GLY A 518 5.54 6.98 -2.25
N GLN A 519 4.89 7.46 -1.18
CA GLN A 519 5.55 7.81 0.07
C GLN A 519 6.21 6.61 0.76
N ILE A 520 5.51 5.47 0.91
CA ILE A 520 6.11 4.28 1.55
C ILE A 520 7.23 3.67 0.70
N MET A 521 7.17 3.87 -0.62
CA MET A 521 8.22 3.45 -1.55
C MET A 521 9.36 4.46 -1.68
N HIS A 522 9.33 5.55 -0.91
CA HIS A 522 10.32 6.63 -0.94
C HIS A 522 10.52 7.21 -2.35
N VAL A 523 9.42 7.42 -3.05
CA VAL A 523 9.39 8.18 -4.31
C VAL A 523 9.71 9.64 -3.97
N SER A 524 10.75 10.19 -4.60
CA SER A 524 11.08 11.61 -4.52
C SER A 524 10.18 12.43 -5.46
N ASP A 525 9.95 11.93 -6.67
CA ASP A 525 9.13 12.57 -7.71
C ASP A 525 8.40 11.54 -8.58
N PHE A 526 7.33 11.96 -9.25
CA PHE A 526 6.69 11.15 -10.29
C PHE A 526 7.28 11.48 -11.66
N LEU A 527 7.46 10.46 -12.52
CA LEU A 527 7.83 10.66 -13.92
C LEU A 527 6.65 11.11 -14.80
N GLY A 528 5.45 11.12 -14.22
CA GLY A 528 4.18 11.47 -14.86
C GLY A 528 3.10 10.44 -14.55
N ALA A 529 1.84 10.79 -14.81
CA ALA A 529 0.69 9.94 -14.48
C ALA A 529 -0.36 9.88 -15.59
N VAL A 530 -1.08 8.75 -15.60
CA VAL A 530 -2.31 8.57 -16.36
C VAL A 530 -3.48 8.43 -15.40
N ALA A 531 -4.55 9.19 -15.66
CA ALA A 531 -5.86 8.93 -15.09
C ALA A 531 -6.71 8.21 -16.13
N PHE A 532 -6.97 6.91 -15.93
CA PHE A 532 -7.96 6.20 -16.72
C PHE A 532 -9.35 6.51 -16.20
N ILE A 533 -10.29 6.81 -17.08
CA ILE A 533 -11.69 7.05 -16.74
C ILE A 533 -12.59 6.10 -17.54
N SER A 534 -13.64 5.57 -16.89
CA SER A 534 -14.59 4.66 -17.55
C SER A 534 -15.49 5.42 -18.54
N ALA A 535 -15.78 4.83 -19.70
CA ALA A 535 -16.67 5.42 -20.71
C ALA A 535 -18.12 5.53 -20.22
N SER A 536 -18.57 4.55 -19.41
CA SER A 536 -19.90 4.56 -18.80
C SER A 536 -19.88 5.42 -17.52
N SER A 537 -20.42 6.64 -17.60
CA SER A 537 -20.47 7.55 -16.45
C SER A 537 -21.68 8.50 -16.52
N PRO A 538 -22.32 8.81 -15.38
CA PRO A 538 -23.33 9.87 -15.29
C PRO A 538 -22.73 11.29 -15.36
N VAL A 539 -21.40 11.43 -15.32
CA VAL A 539 -20.68 12.71 -15.36
C VAL A 539 -20.01 12.87 -16.72
N SER A 540 -20.13 14.06 -17.32
CA SER A 540 -19.51 14.36 -18.62
C SER A 540 -18.00 14.11 -18.59
N ALA A 541 -17.44 13.64 -19.72
CA ALA A 541 -16.00 13.37 -19.80
C ALA A 541 -15.18 14.64 -19.55
N SER A 542 -15.61 15.80 -20.06
CA SER A 542 -14.92 17.07 -19.82
C SER A 542 -14.84 17.44 -18.34
N SER A 543 -15.89 17.19 -17.56
CA SER A 543 -15.87 17.46 -16.12
C SER A 543 -14.93 16.50 -15.40
N ARG A 544 -14.97 15.21 -15.74
CA ARG A 544 -14.08 14.20 -15.17
C ARG A 544 -12.61 14.47 -15.48
N VAL A 545 -12.30 14.86 -16.73
CA VAL A 545 -10.96 15.25 -17.18
C VAL A 545 -10.46 16.46 -16.39
N HIS A 546 -11.29 17.50 -16.26
CA HIS A 546 -10.94 18.70 -15.50
C HIS A 546 -10.65 18.36 -14.03
N THR A 547 -11.51 17.57 -13.39
CA THR A 547 -11.29 17.10 -12.02
C THR A 547 -9.97 16.35 -11.86
N ALA A 548 -9.66 15.41 -12.76
CA ALA A 548 -8.43 14.63 -12.67
C ALA A 548 -7.17 15.48 -12.83
N ILE A 549 -7.12 16.35 -13.86
CA ILE A 549 -5.98 17.24 -14.11
C ILE A 549 -5.81 18.24 -12.96
N LYS A 550 -6.90 18.86 -12.50
CA LYS A 550 -6.86 19.82 -11.38
C LYS A 550 -6.39 19.13 -10.09
N ALA A 551 -6.88 17.92 -9.80
CA ALA A 551 -6.42 17.14 -8.64
C ALA A 551 -4.92 16.83 -8.71
N TRP A 552 -4.40 16.45 -9.87
CA TRP A 552 -2.97 16.19 -10.06
C TRP A 552 -2.13 17.45 -9.82
N ASN A 553 -2.53 18.58 -10.39
CA ASN A 553 -1.81 19.85 -10.25
C ASN A 553 -1.80 20.32 -8.79
N LEU A 554 -2.97 20.38 -8.14
CA LEU A 554 -3.09 20.78 -6.73
C LEU A 554 -2.33 19.84 -5.79
N ALA A 555 -2.18 18.55 -6.12
CA ALA A 555 -1.39 17.62 -5.30
C ALA A 555 0.12 17.91 -5.33
N HIS A 556 0.61 18.62 -6.34
CA HIS A 556 2.01 19.02 -6.49
C HIS A 556 2.26 20.48 -6.11
N GLU A 557 1.22 21.27 -5.82
CA GLU A 557 1.39 22.63 -5.32
C GLU A 557 2.02 22.60 -3.92
N LYS A 558 3.01 23.46 -3.71
CA LYS A 558 3.59 23.67 -2.37
C LYS A 558 2.54 24.35 -1.48
N PRO A 559 2.43 23.99 -0.19
CA PRO A 559 1.63 24.77 0.75
C PRO A 559 2.13 26.21 0.71
N ALA A 560 1.23 27.19 0.54
CA ALA A 560 1.58 28.59 0.69
C ALA A 560 2.15 28.79 2.09
N VAL A 561 3.44 29.06 2.18
CA VAL A 561 4.05 29.57 3.41
C VAL A 561 3.57 31.01 3.51
N ASP A 562 2.97 31.42 4.62
CA ASP A 562 2.67 32.83 4.85
C ASP A 562 4.01 33.60 4.83
N ASP A 563 4.24 34.36 3.76
CA ASP A 563 5.41 35.24 3.55
C ASP A 563 5.43 36.36 4.61
N GLN A 564 5.81 36.05 5.85
CA GLN A 564 6.17 37.06 6.85
C GLN A 564 7.60 36.97 7.37
N ASP A 565 8.41 36.01 6.94
CA ASP A 565 9.84 35.96 7.30
C ASP A 565 10.70 35.59 6.09
N GLU A 566 10.65 36.41 5.03
CA GLU A 566 11.74 36.47 4.05
C GLU A 566 12.75 37.54 4.50
N ASP A 567 13.93 37.09 4.96
CA ASP A 567 15.17 37.87 4.84
C ASP A 567 16.35 36.91 4.60
N GLU A 568 16.84 36.96 3.35
CA GLU A 568 18.18 36.75 2.80
C GLU A 568 19.20 35.77 3.44
N GLU A 569 19.59 34.78 2.61
CA GLU A 569 20.90 34.10 2.49
C GLU A 569 21.61 33.55 3.74
N SER A 570 21.72 32.21 3.83
CA SER A 570 23.03 31.51 3.73
C SER A 570 22.88 30.00 3.87
N ALA A 571 23.63 29.27 3.05
CA ALA A 571 23.94 27.88 3.29
C ALA A 571 24.83 27.77 4.54
N ASP A 572 24.28 27.31 5.66
CA ASP A 572 25.05 26.57 6.67
C ASP A 572 24.10 25.88 7.68
N ILE A 573 24.31 24.57 7.78
CA ILE A 573 24.02 23.65 8.90
C ILE A 573 23.27 24.28 10.09
N ASP A 574 22.01 23.92 10.25
CA ASP A 574 21.21 24.40 11.38
C ASP A 574 21.60 23.68 12.68
N LEU A 575 22.55 24.29 13.40
CA LEU A 575 23.02 23.95 14.74
C LEU A 575 22.11 24.56 15.84
N TRP A 576 20.92 25.09 15.51
CA TRP A 576 20.00 25.72 16.45
C TRP A 576 19.03 24.73 17.15
N ASP A 577 18.78 23.57 16.55
CA ASP A 577 17.91 22.49 17.09
C ASP A 577 18.42 21.84 18.39
N ARG A 578 19.60 22.24 18.89
CA ARG A 578 20.27 21.53 19.97
C ARG A 578 20.11 22.11 21.38
N VAL A 579 19.47 23.28 21.58
CA VAL A 579 19.54 23.89 22.93
C VAL A 579 18.26 24.54 23.51
N HIS A 580 17.25 25.01 22.78
CA HIS A 580 16.20 25.82 23.45
C HIS A 580 14.76 25.69 22.92
N GLY A 581 14.07 24.61 23.28
CA GLY A 581 12.63 24.44 23.02
C GLY A 581 11.75 24.07 24.22
N GLN A 582 12.13 24.41 25.46
CA GLN A 582 11.20 24.33 26.59
C GLN A 582 10.49 25.68 26.80
N GLN A 583 9.20 25.76 26.48
CA GLN A 583 8.20 26.40 27.34
C GLN A 583 6.77 26.04 26.95
N PHE A 584 5.97 25.74 27.98
CA PHE A 584 4.56 25.44 27.93
C PHE A 584 3.70 26.66 27.50
N GLY A 585 2.74 26.40 26.61
CA GLY A 585 1.41 27.04 26.58
C GLY A 585 1.26 28.35 25.79
N ASN A 586 0.68 28.30 24.59
CA ASN A 586 -0.68 28.75 24.26
C ASN A 586 -0.94 28.57 22.76
N GLY A 587 -2.20 28.35 22.37
CA GLY A 587 -2.61 27.93 21.03
C GLY A 587 -2.09 28.81 19.87
N SER A 588 -1.36 28.16 18.96
CA SER A 588 -1.25 28.48 17.54
C SER A 588 -1.27 27.15 16.78
N ALA A 589 -1.94 27.12 15.63
CA ALA A 589 -2.18 25.92 14.84
C ALA A 589 -0.89 25.14 14.61
N ALA A 590 -0.81 23.94 15.20
CA ALA A 590 0.30 23.02 14.98
C ALA A 590 0.20 22.51 13.54
N THR A 591 1.18 22.86 12.72
CA THR A 591 1.28 22.37 11.34
C THR A 591 1.44 20.85 11.36
N THR A 592 0.38 20.15 10.97
CA THR A 592 0.26 18.68 10.95
C THR A 592 1.07 18.09 9.79
N TYR A 593 2.40 18.10 9.90
CA TYR A 593 3.23 17.38 8.95
C TYR A 593 3.28 15.91 9.32
N THR A 594 2.92 15.05 8.36
CA THR A 594 3.29 13.64 8.42
C THR A 594 4.81 13.56 8.54
N GLN A 595 5.37 12.69 9.40
CA GLN A 595 6.83 12.51 9.49
C GLN A 595 7.46 12.00 8.17
N ARG A 596 6.63 11.61 7.18
CA ARG A 596 7.08 11.29 5.82
C ARG A 596 7.28 12.56 5.01
N LYS A 597 8.43 12.63 4.32
CA LYS A 597 8.66 13.65 3.29
C LYS A 597 7.58 13.53 2.22
N ASP A 598 6.98 14.67 1.88
CA ASP A 598 6.05 14.72 0.76
C ASP A 598 6.79 14.55 -0.57
N ILE A 599 6.07 14.09 -1.59
CA ILE A 599 6.61 13.85 -2.93
C ILE A 599 6.69 15.19 -3.65
N GLY A 600 7.81 15.47 -4.33
CA GLY A 600 7.99 16.70 -5.11
C GLY A 600 8.43 17.92 -4.30
N ALA A 601 8.83 17.77 -3.03
CA ALA A 601 9.16 18.89 -2.15
C ALA A 601 10.30 19.81 -2.63
N LYS A 602 11.15 19.35 -3.55
CA LYS A 602 12.31 20.12 -4.06
C LYS A 602 12.05 20.84 -5.39
N GLY A 603 11.13 20.35 -6.22
CA GLY A 603 10.86 20.93 -7.55
C GLY A 603 9.80 22.03 -7.52
N GLU A 604 9.79 22.90 -8.53
CA GLU A 604 8.70 23.87 -8.77
C GLU A 604 7.74 23.43 -9.88
N SER A 605 8.10 22.39 -10.63
CA SER A 605 7.37 21.98 -11.84
C SER A 605 6.53 20.72 -11.61
N VAL A 606 5.26 20.77 -12.04
CA VAL A 606 4.33 19.64 -11.95
C VAL A 606 4.70 18.57 -12.99
N PRO A 607 4.86 17.29 -12.61
CA PRO A 607 5.10 16.24 -13.57
C PRO A 607 3.93 16.07 -14.56
N PRO A 608 4.20 15.58 -15.78
CA PRO A 608 3.20 15.44 -16.83
C PRO A 608 2.03 14.54 -16.42
N CYS A 609 0.81 14.94 -16.76
CA CYS A 609 -0.40 14.15 -16.55
C CYS A 609 -1.30 14.21 -17.78
N PHE A 610 -1.94 13.09 -18.11
CA PHE A 610 -2.95 13.03 -19.17
C PHE A 610 -4.11 12.12 -18.74
N VAL A 611 -5.26 12.28 -19.38
CA VAL A 611 -6.46 11.51 -19.08
C VAL A 611 -6.80 10.61 -20.27
N ALA A 612 -7.09 9.35 -19.98
CA ALA A 612 -7.46 8.35 -20.98
C ALA A 612 -8.83 7.75 -20.68
N GLU A 613 -9.76 7.87 -21.61
CA GLU A 613 -11.03 7.17 -21.49
C GLU A 613 -10.94 5.78 -22.12
N VAL A 614 -11.42 4.78 -21.38
CA VAL A 614 -11.42 3.36 -21.75
C VAL A 614 -12.81 2.77 -21.52
N GLU A 615 -13.08 1.57 -22.03
CA GLU A 615 -14.42 0.94 -21.93
C GLU A 615 -14.86 0.81 -20.48
N SER A 616 -14.02 0.21 -19.64
CA SER A 616 -14.29 0.01 -18.21
C SER A 616 -13.01 -0.33 -17.44
N LEU A 617 -13.10 -0.21 -16.12
CA LEU A 617 -12.01 -0.40 -15.16
C LEU A 617 -12.34 -1.52 -14.17
N PRO A 618 -11.36 -2.08 -13.44
CA PRO A 618 -11.60 -3.16 -12.48
C PRO A 618 -12.70 -2.80 -11.47
N ARG A 619 -13.61 -3.76 -11.23
CA ARG A 619 -14.82 -3.56 -10.40
C ARG A 619 -15.74 -2.42 -10.86
N ASP A 620 -15.72 -2.07 -12.15
CA ASP A 620 -16.48 -0.94 -12.70
C ASP A 620 -16.12 0.40 -12.03
N ALA A 621 -14.86 0.54 -11.61
CA ALA A 621 -14.38 1.79 -11.03
C ALA A 621 -14.57 2.96 -12.03
N PRO A 622 -14.92 4.17 -11.54
CA PRO A 622 -15.10 5.32 -12.41
C PRO A 622 -13.78 5.93 -12.88
N VAL A 623 -12.71 5.72 -12.10
CA VAL A 623 -11.37 6.26 -12.32
C VAL A 623 -10.30 5.33 -11.73
N GLU A 624 -9.16 5.24 -12.40
CA GLU A 624 -7.96 4.53 -11.94
C GLU A 624 -6.73 5.41 -12.22
N TRP A 625 -5.89 5.63 -11.20
CA TRP A 625 -4.62 6.33 -11.36
C TRP A 625 -3.46 5.34 -11.52
N ALA A 626 -2.57 5.58 -12.49
CA ALA A 626 -1.32 4.83 -12.61
C ALA A 626 -0.14 5.77 -12.89
N SER A 627 1.03 5.43 -12.38
CA SER A 627 2.22 6.28 -12.47
C SER A 627 3.51 5.45 -12.31
N THR A 628 4.62 6.04 -12.74
CA THR A 628 5.96 5.57 -12.39
C THR A 628 6.63 6.65 -11.54
N GLY A 629 7.00 6.27 -10.33
CA GLY A 629 7.79 7.11 -9.43
C GLY A 629 9.28 6.92 -9.64
N VAL A 630 10.06 7.81 -9.05
CA VAL A 630 11.52 7.72 -9.01
C VAL A 630 12.02 7.99 -7.61
N ARG A 631 13.04 7.26 -7.18
CA ARG A 631 13.81 7.54 -5.98
C ARG A 631 15.14 8.14 -6.39
N TYR A 632 15.31 9.43 -6.12
CA TYR A 632 16.51 10.17 -6.47
C TYR A 632 16.83 11.21 -5.40
N ALA A 633 18.11 11.42 -5.11
CA ALA A 633 18.54 12.39 -4.10
C ALA A 633 18.58 13.83 -4.64
N GLY A 634 18.84 13.99 -5.95
CA GLY A 634 18.87 15.28 -6.63
C GLY A 634 17.47 15.76 -7.04
N GLU A 635 17.44 16.82 -7.84
CA GLU A 635 16.21 17.41 -8.37
C GLU A 635 15.91 16.91 -9.78
N ILE A 636 14.63 16.83 -10.11
CA ILE A 636 14.14 16.56 -11.46
C ILE A 636 13.50 17.84 -12.00
N GLU A 637 14.05 18.33 -13.10
CA GLU A 637 13.55 19.51 -13.81
C GLU A 637 12.59 19.07 -14.91
N VAL A 638 11.33 19.51 -14.84
CA VAL A 638 10.35 19.27 -15.90
C VAL A 638 10.36 20.45 -16.86
N LYS A 639 10.60 20.19 -18.15
CA LYS A 639 10.60 21.20 -19.21
C LYS A 639 9.45 20.93 -20.17
N GLU A 640 8.63 21.94 -20.44
CA GLU A 640 7.59 21.87 -21.47
C GLU A 640 8.01 22.65 -22.72
N ILE A 641 7.90 21.99 -23.87
CA ILE A 641 8.19 22.53 -25.19
C ILE A 641 6.95 22.31 -26.05
N VAL A 642 6.37 23.41 -26.52
CA VAL A 642 5.27 23.36 -27.49
C VAL A 642 5.89 23.47 -28.89
N GLU A 643 5.79 22.39 -29.66
CA GLU A 643 6.23 22.32 -31.06
C GLU A 643 5.02 22.47 -32.01
N ASP A 644 5.27 22.70 -33.30
CA ASP A 644 4.21 22.89 -34.30
C ASP A 644 3.21 21.72 -34.38
N VAL A 645 3.66 20.50 -34.06
CA VAL A 645 2.89 19.26 -34.23
C VAL A 645 2.66 18.47 -32.95
N CYS A 646 3.31 18.87 -31.84
CA CYS A 646 3.21 18.16 -30.57
C CYS A 646 3.47 19.08 -29.36
N THR A 647 3.03 18.65 -28.19
CA THR A 647 3.50 19.19 -26.90
C THR A 647 4.38 18.15 -26.24
N ARG A 648 5.62 18.53 -25.94
CA ARG A 648 6.62 17.67 -25.30
C ARG A 648 6.89 18.14 -23.88
N GLN A 649 6.88 17.22 -22.94
CA GLN A 649 7.33 17.45 -21.56
C GLN A 649 8.49 16.49 -21.28
N THR A 650 9.69 17.01 -20.97
CA THR A 650 10.86 16.19 -20.62
C THR A 650 11.19 16.31 -19.15
N LEU A 651 11.68 15.23 -18.55
CA LEU A 651 12.13 15.17 -17.17
C LEU A 651 13.62 14.93 -17.17
N ASN A 652 14.37 15.88 -16.59
CA ASN A 652 15.81 15.93 -16.69
C ASN A 652 16.45 15.95 -15.30
N ILE A 653 17.58 15.29 -15.16
CA ILE A 653 18.42 15.34 -13.95
C ILE A 653 19.77 15.99 -14.27
N LYS A 654 20.39 16.59 -13.25
CA LYS A 654 21.76 17.07 -13.34
C LYS A 654 22.71 15.97 -12.87
N SER A 655 23.59 15.52 -13.75
CA SER A 655 24.68 14.58 -13.45
C SER A 655 26.02 15.29 -13.64
N GLY A 656 26.54 15.87 -12.56
CA GLY A 656 27.72 16.76 -12.63
C GLY A 656 27.38 18.07 -13.35
N LEU A 657 28.01 18.31 -14.50
CA LEU A 657 27.74 19.48 -15.36
C LEU A 657 26.79 19.16 -16.52
N GLU A 658 26.41 17.88 -16.70
CA GLU A 658 25.56 17.43 -17.80
C GLU A 658 24.10 17.34 -17.34
N GLU A 659 23.20 17.71 -18.25
CA GLU A 659 21.78 17.47 -18.12
C GLU A 659 21.42 16.17 -18.84
N VAL A 660 20.79 15.24 -18.13
CA VAL A 660 20.40 13.93 -18.65
C VAL A 660 18.89 13.82 -18.58
N GLU A 661 18.26 13.72 -19.76
CA GLU A 661 16.86 13.35 -19.85
C GLU A 661 16.69 11.91 -19.32
N ILE A 662 15.67 11.66 -18.51
CA ILE A 662 15.39 10.31 -17.95
C ILE A 662 14.04 9.77 -18.40
N ALA A 663 13.12 10.67 -18.73
CA ALA A 663 11.80 10.36 -19.24
C ALA A 663 11.20 11.56 -19.99
N GLY A 664 10.20 11.30 -20.81
CA GLY A 664 9.43 12.34 -21.45
C GLY A 664 8.07 11.87 -21.95
N TRP A 665 7.26 12.86 -22.28
CA TRP A 665 5.88 12.71 -22.71
C TRP A 665 5.63 13.59 -23.92
N ILE A 666 5.05 13.01 -24.97
CA ILE A 666 4.71 13.73 -26.21
C ILE A 666 3.22 13.54 -26.47
N ALA A 667 2.46 14.62 -26.50
CA ALA A 667 1.07 14.61 -26.91
C ALA A 667 0.96 15.12 -28.36
N VAL A 668 0.30 14.35 -29.24
CA VAL A 668 0.12 14.70 -30.66
C VAL A 668 -1.36 14.79 -31.04
N ASN A 669 -1.71 15.80 -31.83
CA ASN A 669 -3.09 16.00 -32.31
C ASN A 669 -3.46 15.06 -33.47
N SER A 670 -2.48 14.47 -34.15
CA SER A 670 -2.65 13.46 -35.19
C SER A 670 -1.57 12.39 -35.07
N VAL A 671 -1.91 11.13 -35.32
CA VAL A 671 -0.95 10.01 -35.30
C VAL A 671 0.12 10.13 -36.40
N ASP A 672 -0.17 10.81 -37.51
CA ASP A 672 0.80 11.07 -38.58
C ASP A 672 1.94 11.99 -38.12
N ALA A 673 1.72 12.78 -37.06
CA ALA A 673 2.76 13.62 -36.49
C ALA A 673 3.89 12.79 -35.87
N LEU A 674 3.64 11.54 -35.47
CA LEU A 674 4.66 10.67 -34.85
C LEU A 674 5.86 10.42 -35.77
N GLU A 675 5.67 10.43 -37.10
CA GLU A 675 6.79 10.30 -38.05
C GLU A 675 7.74 11.50 -38.03
N LYS A 676 7.31 12.63 -37.46
CA LYS A 676 8.10 13.86 -37.34
C LYS A 676 8.64 14.09 -35.93
N VAL A 677 8.19 13.30 -34.96
CA VAL A 677 8.57 13.46 -33.56
C VAL A 677 9.74 12.54 -33.24
N GLU A 678 10.84 13.13 -32.77
CA GLU A 678 11.99 12.37 -32.34
C GLU A 678 11.82 11.84 -30.91
N VAL A 679 12.04 10.55 -30.75
CA VAL A 679 12.21 9.89 -29.45
C VAL A 679 13.63 9.30 -29.42
N PRO A 680 14.39 9.38 -28.33
CA PRO A 680 15.70 8.74 -28.27
C PRO A 680 15.58 7.22 -28.51
N ALA A 681 16.44 6.66 -29.38
CA ALA A 681 16.33 5.26 -29.82
C ALA A 681 16.58 4.23 -28.70
N SER A 682 17.31 4.62 -27.66
CA SER A 682 17.59 3.77 -26.48
C SER A 682 16.43 3.69 -25.49
N TYR A 683 15.34 4.44 -25.69
CA TYR A 683 14.26 4.56 -24.73
C TYR A 683 13.12 3.60 -25.05
N VAL A 684 12.48 3.11 -24.00
CA VAL A 684 11.29 2.27 -24.13
C VAL A 684 10.06 3.17 -24.16
N CYS A 685 9.13 2.88 -25.07
CA CYS A 685 7.95 3.69 -25.31
C CYS A 685 6.65 2.95 -24.98
N THR A 686 5.74 3.61 -24.27
CA THR A 686 4.32 3.25 -24.18
C THR A 686 3.50 4.32 -24.89
N VAL A 687 2.64 3.92 -25.83
CA VAL A 687 1.81 4.82 -26.62
C VAL A 687 0.35 4.57 -26.31
N TYR A 688 -0.29 5.59 -25.76
CA TYR A 688 -1.73 5.65 -25.61
C TYR A 688 -2.30 6.25 -26.90
N THR A 689 -3.27 5.58 -27.53
CA THR A 689 -3.77 6.03 -28.84
C THR A 689 -5.25 5.80 -29.04
N THR A 690 -5.88 6.71 -29.77
CA THR A 690 -7.27 6.59 -30.27
C THR A 690 -7.37 6.00 -31.67
N GLN A 691 -6.24 5.92 -32.38
CA GLN A 691 -6.16 5.56 -33.80
C GLN A 691 -5.04 4.54 -34.06
N ILE A 692 -5.07 3.94 -35.25
CA ILE A 692 -4.01 3.05 -35.72
C ILE A 692 -2.74 3.87 -35.93
N LEU A 693 -1.63 3.42 -35.33
CA LEU A 693 -0.33 4.11 -35.44
C LEU A 693 0.32 3.86 -36.81
N PRO A 694 1.15 4.80 -37.33
CA PRO A 694 1.89 4.59 -38.57
C PRO A 694 2.78 3.35 -38.52
N GLY A 695 2.60 2.43 -39.47
CA GLY A 695 3.25 1.11 -39.42
C GLY A 695 4.79 1.16 -39.49
N ALA A 696 5.35 2.14 -40.22
CA ALA A 696 6.80 2.35 -40.26
C ALA A 696 7.34 2.74 -38.88
N TRP A 697 6.66 3.67 -38.20
CA TRP A 697 7.00 4.12 -36.86
C TRP A 697 6.87 3.00 -35.82
N VAL A 698 5.78 2.21 -35.85
CA VAL A 698 5.61 1.06 -34.95
C VAL A 698 6.71 0.02 -35.15
N LYS A 699 7.10 -0.25 -36.41
CA LYS A 699 8.17 -1.21 -36.72
C LYS A 699 9.53 -0.75 -36.21
N GLU A 700 9.81 0.56 -36.30
CA GLU A 700 11.04 1.17 -35.80
C GLU A 700 11.07 1.20 -34.27
N ARG A 701 9.99 1.68 -33.64
CA ARG A 701 9.97 2.02 -32.20
C ARG A 701 9.52 0.90 -31.28
N GLN A 702 8.85 -0.12 -31.83
CA GLN A 702 8.44 -1.30 -31.06
C GLN A 702 7.70 -0.98 -29.74
N PRO A 703 6.76 0.00 -29.73
CA PRO A 703 6.15 0.48 -28.50
C PRO A 703 5.23 -0.57 -27.86
N THR A 704 5.00 -0.43 -26.55
CA THR A 704 3.77 -0.95 -25.93
C THR A 704 2.61 -0.04 -26.32
N ILE A 705 1.53 -0.58 -26.89
CA ILE A 705 0.38 0.19 -27.35
C ILE A 705 -0.80 -0.02 -26.40
N VAL A 706 -1.41 1.07 -25.95
CA VAL A 706 -2.60 1.08 -25.10
C VAL A 706 -3.73 1.80 -25.87
N PRO A 707 -4.71 1.06 -26.41
CA PRO A 707 -5.85 1.66 -27.09
C PRO A 707 -6.80 2.35 -26.11
N CYS A 708 -7.25 3.55 -26.47
CA CYS A 708 -8.18 4.37 -25.69
C CYS A 708 -9.30 4.89 -26.60
N TYR A 709 -10.46 5.20 -26.03
CA TYR A 709 -11.56 5.80 -26.78
C TYR A 709 -11.33 7.29 -27.03
N ARG A 710 -10.83 7.99 -26.00
CA ARG A 710 -10.50 9.41 -26.05
C ARG A 710 -9.28 9.67 -25.18
N LEU A 711 -8.49 10.68 -25.55
CA LEU A 711 -7.29 11.12 -24.84
C LEU A 711 -7.29 12.63 -24.69
N TRP A 712 -6.84 13.11 -23.53
CA TRP A 712 -6.64 14.53 -23.26
C TRP A 712 -5.27 14.76 -22.65
N ASN A 713 -4.55 15.77 -23.12
CA ASN A 713 -3.25 16.17 -22.56
C ASN A 713 -3.40 16.89 -21.20
N GLY A 714 -2.28 17.32 -20.61
CA GLY A 714 -2.25 18.02 -19.31
C GLY A 714 -2.97 19.38 -19.28
N GLN A 715 -3.30 19.96 -20.43
CA GLN A 715 -4.15 21.16 -20.51
C GLN A 715 -5.63 20.82 -20.74
N GLY A 716 -6.02 19.54 -20.75
CA GLY A 716 -7.39 19.09 -20.99
C GLY A 716 -7.83 19.19 -22.46
N GLN A 717 -6.89 19.30 -23.39
CA GLN A 717 -7.17 19.35 -24.83
C GLN A 717 -7.17 17.95 -25.44
N ARG A 718 -8.11 17.66 -26.34
CA ARG A 718 -8.17 16.35 -27.02
C ARG A 718 -6.94 16.13 -27.92
N VAL A 719 -6.37 14.93 -27.82
CA VAL A 719 -5.20 14.51 -28.61
C VAL A 719 -5.44 13.13 -29.23
N ALA A 720 -4.72 12.82 -30.31
CA ALA A 720 -4.85 11.53 -30.99
C ALA A 720 -4.02 10.43 -30.32
N ALA A 721 -2.82 10.78 -29.82
CA ALA A 721 -1.95 9.89 -29.09
C ALA A 721 -1.08 10.62 -28.06
N VAL A 722 -0.65 9.89 -27.02
CA VAL A 722 0.33 10.31 -26.03
C VAL A 722 1.44 9.26 -25.97
N VAL A 723 2.68 9.65 -26.21
CA VAL A 723 3.87 8.79 -26.11
C VAL A 723 4.55 9.07 -24.77
N ALA A 724 4.57 8.07 -23.90
CA ALA A 724 5.37 8.07 -22.68
C ALA A 724 6.65 7.28 -22.94
N TYR A 725 7.82 7.89 -22.78
CA TYR A 725 9.09 7.22 -23.01
C TYR A 725 10.04 7.43 -21.84
N ARG A 726 10.88 6.43 -21.55
CA ARG A 726 11.84 6.47 -20.45
C ARG A 726 13.05 5.59 -20.72
N GLN A 727 14.16 5.94 -20.09
CA GLN A 727 15.35 5.11 -20.07
C GLN A 727 15.06 3.86 -19.23
N GLN A 728 15.64 2.70 -19.57
CA GLN A 728 15.50 1.44 -18.82
C GLN A 728 16.89 0.84 -18.59
#